data_AF-A0A1G7PJQ1-F1
#
_entry.id   AF-A0A1G7PJQ1-F1
#
_cell.length_a   1.000
_cell.length_b   1.000
_cell.length_c   1.000
_cell.angle_alpha   90.00
_cell.angle_beta   90.00
_cell.angle_gamma   90.00
#
_symmetry.space_group_name_H-M   'P 1'
#
loop_
_entity.id
_entity.type
_entity.pdbx_description
1 polymer ?
#
loop_
_entity_poly.entity_id
_entity_poly.type
_entity_poly.pdbx_seq_one_letter_code
_entity_poly.pdbx_strand_id
1 'polypeptide(L)'
;MSIVSRSRGNRGLGGGGWNHRSKEVTELRKGGQLDAAFALSVERIADSEADDYDRAAYAWCLIALVKQHSADGKQQKLSEYLDQLRHFEVSVSDEMLAEHREKALSLVDPDRRAIESARNLSKQGKHEDASRIYADLDANGKLAPEDRKAWGWELFRLSKGELEGSKDEKLSPPVVQRVKRNLNTYLKLAIGGPDLLHSLMLRQALRLTKGEQLKLLPFLRLWNPDQFNDEDFERQLGKDGKTYPSLVEQVIQTASAEAAQSDRAEDRHFMLPHVQAAMKRFPDNIWLKFNLTKLLRGMGRIEEALKLAVEFAREKASEYWTWELIGDLVPNDIDLRRSCYAKALSCSQDDDFVGKVRLKFAALLEENYPAEARFEAERIIAHRARAGYAIPRDAQSLVERLAAVTPNTTDRAFHGRLSDAAEALLFSHLPWTDACLGDVFTVEGRDGQKPRKRRRIYAKGNPVAIELSLPDNHADLRGLTEGTPIKVQYEVSKSEPGRATIHRVSRRPEGAPMDILSFQVGVIDHINHEKSLIHVVVTRDMDGTCPISLFPGQAKIGDAVAVRLAQHGSKTGVRTRIVQITSTNHAPSQDVCRPFRDATNVTPSGLGFTRGDIFVPPHMITAEGIEAGDLVEGIAIASFDKKRGKWGMKAIQAKTIARDHHDFGGDDDDLE
;
A
#
# COMPACT_ATOMS: atom_id res chain seq x y z
N MET A 1 25.74 17.71 -13.91
CA MET A 1 27.17 17.33 -13.91
C MET A 1 27.53 16.87 -15.31
N SER A 2 28.45 17.62 -15.93
CA SER A 2 29.00 17.36 -17.25
C SER A 2 30.17 16.39 -17.11
N ILE A 3 30.16 15.24 -17.79
CA ILE A 3 31.38 14.46 -18.05
C ILE A 3 31.31 13.93 -19.48
N VAL A 4 32.05 14.62 -20.33
CA VAL A 4 32.60 14.13 -21.60
C VAL A 4 33.69 13.11 -21.27
N SER A 5 33.64 11.91 -21.86
CA SER A 5 34.89 11.22 -22.24
C SER A 5 34.64 10.28 -23.41
N ARG A 6 35.26 10.61 -24.55
CA ARG A 6 35.45 9.73 -25.69
C ARG A 6 36.53 8.72 -25.32
N SER A 7 36.22 7.43 -25.30
CA SER A 7 37.24 6.38 -25.34
C SER A 7 37.52 6.00 -26.80
N ARG A 8 38.68 6.45 -27.29
CA ARG A 8 39.30 5.95 -28.51
C ARG A 8 39.77 4.52 -28.25
N GLY A 9 39.02 3.54 -28.75
CA GLY A 9 39.48 2.16 -28.87
C GLY A 9 40.45 2.04 -30.04
N ASN A 10 41.73 1.99 -29.71
CA ASN A 10 42.86 1.74 -30.59
C ASN A 10 42.72 0.32 -31.19
N ARG A 11 42.29 0.21 -32.47
CA ARG A 11 42.45 -1.02 -33.25
C ARG A 11 43.74 -0.89 -34.06
N GLY A 12 44.62 -1.86 -33.81
CA GLY A 12 45.95 -1.96 -34.36
C GLY A 12 45.98 -1.91 -35.89
N LEU A 13 47.04 -1.29 -36.35
CA LEU A 13 47.50 -1.18 -37.71
C LEU A 13 47.75 -2.57 -38.31
N GLY A 14 46.81 -3.03 -39.14
CA GLY A 14 47.04 -3.99 -40.21
C GLY A 14 46.70 -3.30 -41.52
N GLY A 15 47.69 -2.67 -42.15
CA GLY A 15 47.52 -1.90 -43.37
C GLY A 15 47.25 -2.79 -44.58
N GLY A 16 46.07 -2.63 -45.17
CA GLY A 16 45.75 -2.96 -46.55
C GLY A 16 44.99 -1.77 -47.12
N GLY A 17 45.54 -1.09 -48.12
CA GLY A 17 45.05 0.19 -48.61
C GLY A 17 43.65 0.11 -49.22
N TRP A 18 42.81 1.10 -48.93
CA TRP A 18 41.65 1.41 -49.76
C TRP A 18 42.16 1.71 -51.17
N ASN A 19 41.87 0.85 -52.14
CA ASN A 19 42.31 1.07 -53.52
C ASN A 19 41.55 2.28 -54.10
N HIS A 20 42.28 3.27 -54.65
CA HIS A 20 41.73 4.55 -55.11
C HIS A 20 40.77 4.40 -56.31
N ARG A 21 40.81 3.25 -57.01
CA ARG A 21 40.05 2.98 -58.24
C ARG A 21 38.54 2.76 -57.99
N SER A 22 38.17 1.87 -57.07
CA SER A 22 36.76 1.57 -56.75
C SER A 22 36.04 2.69 -55.99
N LYS A 23 36.80 3.65 -55.44
CA LYS A 23 36.28 4.82 -54.72
C LYS A 23 35.44 5.73 -55.62
N GLU A 24 35.91 6.01 -56.84
CA GLU A 24 35.23 6.88 -57.81
C GLU A 24 33.86 6.30 -58.22
N VAL A 25 33.82 5.00 -58.53
CA VAL A 25 32.57 4.26 -58.81
C VAL A 25 31.59 4.39 -57.64
N THR A 26 32.09 4.23 -56.41
CA THR A 26 31.26 4.32 -55.21
C THR A 26 30.72 5.73 -54.98
N GLU A 27 31.51 6.77 -55.24
CA GLU A 27 31.12 8.17 -55.15
C GLU A 27 30.05 8.52 -56.19
N LEU A 28 30.23 8.12 -57.46
CA LEU A 28 29.24 8.31 -58.52
C LEU A 28 27.90 7.61 -58.18
N ARG A 29 27.96 6.36 -57.71
CA ARG A 29 26.77 5.60 -57.29
C ARG A 29 26.03 6.29 -56.15
N LYS A 30 26.75 6.73 -55.11
CA LYS A 30 26.15 7.43 -53.95
C LYS A 30 25.64 8.82 -54.33
N GLY A 31 26.23 9.46 -55.33
CA GLY A 31 25.78 10.72 -55.92
C GLY A 31 24.57 10.59 -56.86
N GLY A 32 24.05 9.38 -57.08
CA GLY A 32 22.86 9.13 -57.92
C GLY A 32 23.15 9.05 -59.42
N GLN A 33 24.42 9.13 -59.85
CA GLN A 33 24.82 9.01 -61.25
C GLN A 33 25.02 7.54 -61.64
N LEU A 34 23.92 6.77 -61.58
CA LEU A 34 23.98 5.31 -61.67
C LEU A 34 24.47 4.78 -63.02
N ASP A 35 24.07 5.40 -64.13
CA ASP A 35 24.54 5.00 -65.47
C ASP A 35 26.06 5.21 -65.62
N ALA A 36 26.58 6.35 -65.15
CA ALA A 36 28.01 6.66 -65.18
C ALA A 36 28.81 5.76 -64.24
N ALA A 37 28.28 5.51 -63.03
CA ALA A 37 28.89 4.58 -62.08
C ALA A 37 28.96 3.16 -62.63
N PHE A 38 27.90 2.71 -63.32
CA PHE A 38 27.85 1.40 -63.93
C PHE A 38 28.82 1.27 -65.09
N ALA A 39 28.83 2.22 -66.04
CA ALA A 39 29.77 2.24 -67.16
C ALA A 39 31.22 2.18 -66.67
N LEU A 40 31.58 3.04 -65.71
CA LEU A 40 32.92 3.04 -65.12
C LEU A 40 33.22 1.70 -64.44
N SER A 41 32.27 1.12 -63.70
CA SER A 41 32.48 -0.17 -63.04
C SER A 41 32.69 -1.34 -64.02
N VAL A 42 32.06 -1.31 -65.19
CA VAL A 42 32.28 -2.28 -66.28
C VAL A 42 33.68 -2.16 -66.85
N GLU A 43 34.16 -0.93 -67.06
CA GLU A 43 35.55 -0.69 -67.49
C GLU A 43 36.56 -1.21 -66.46
N ARG A 44 36.29 -0.98 -65.16
CA ARG A 44 37.20 -1.41 -64.08
C ARG A 44 37.26 -2.93 -63.94
N ILE A 45 36.14 -3.64 -64.02
CA ILE A 45 36.12 -5.09 -63.88
C ILE A 45 36.69 -5.82 -65.11
N ALA A 46 36.78 -5.14 -66.25
CA ALA A 46 37.41 -5.65 -67.47
C ALA A 46 38.94 -5.47 -67.50
N ASP A 47 39.50 -4.64 -66.61
CA ASP A 47 40.95 -4.46 -66.45
C ASP A 47 41.58 -5.75 -65.91
N SER A 48 42.72 -6.17 -66.47
CA SER A 48 43.47 -7.34 -66.02
C SER A 48 43.94 -7.26 -64.57
N GLU A 49 44.01 -6.05 -64.00
CA GLU A 49 44.38 -5.80 -62.60
C GLU A 49 43.16 -5.65 -61.66
N ALA A 50 41.95 -5.99 -62.09
CA ALA A 50 40.74 -5.83 -61.28
C ALA A 50 40.77 -6.66 -59.98
N ASP A 51 40.62 -5.99 -58.84
CA ASP A 51 40.62 -6.61 -57.51
C ASP A 51 39.20 -6.88 -56.97
N ASP A 52 39.12 -7.43 -55.76
CA ASP A 52 37.85 -7.72 -55.10
C ASP A 52 37.01 -6.45 -54.81
N TYR A 53 37.65 -5.29 -54.63
CA TYR A 53 36.94 -4.03 -54.39
C TYR A 53 36.31 -3.48 -55.68
N ASP A 54 36.99 -3.62 -56.82
CA ASP A 54 36.44 -3.27 -58.13
C ASP A 54 35.24 -4.17 -58.49
N ARG A 55 35.35 -5.48 -58.22
CA ARG A 55 34.24 -6.44 -58.37
C ARG A 55 33.06 -6.10 -57.46
N ALA A 56 33.32 -5.77 -56.20
CA ALA A 56 32.28 -5.35 -55.27
C ALA A 56 31.59 -4.05 -55.72
N ALA A 57 32.35 -3.06 -56.20
CA ALA A 57 31.81 -1.80 -56.69
C ALA A 57 30.86 -2.00 -57.89
N TYR A 58 31.22 -2.89 -58.83
CA TYR A 58 30.36 -3.31 -59.94
C TYR A 58 29.05 -3.96 -59.44
N ALA A 59 29.13 -4.90 -58.51
CA ALA A 59 27.95 -5.54 -57.93
C ALA A 59 27.04 -4.55 -57.21
N TRP A 60 27.60 -3.58 -56.48
CA TRP A 60 26.83 -2.50 -55.86
C TRP A 60 26.14 -1.59 -56.88
N CYS A 61 26.75 -1.35 -58.04
CA CYS A 61 26.11 -0.64 -59.16
C CYS A 61 24.93 -1.44 -59.72
N LEU A 62 25.10 -2.75 -59.97
CA LEU A 62 24.02 -3.64 -60.39
C LEU A 62 22.85 -3.62 -59.39
N ILE A 63 23.13 -3.75 -58.09
CA ILE A 63 22.10 -3.72 -57.04
C ILE A 63 21.35 -2.37 -57.05
N ALA A 64 22.04 -1.25 -57.24
CA ALA A 64 21.41 0.06 -57.29
C ALA A 64 20.52 0.22 -58.53
N LEU A 65 20.97 -0.26 -59.69
CA LEU A 65 20.20 -0.26 -60.94
C LEU A 65 18.98 -1.18 -60.89
N VAL A 66 19.11 -2.39 -60.32
CA VAL A 66 17.99 -3.30 -60.07
C VAL A 66 16.94 -2.61 -59.19
N LYS A 67 17.35 -1.95 -58.10
CA LYS A 67 16.43 -1.20 -57.24
C LYS A 67 15.74 -0.05 -57.97
N GLN A 68 16.48 0.73 -58.75
CA GLN A 68 15.91 1.82 -59.55
C GLN A 68 14.87 1.30 -60.55
N HIS A 69 15.23 0.27 -61.32
CA HIS A 69 14.36 -0.24 -62.37
C HIS A 69 13.21 -1.12 -61.87
N SER A 70 13.31 -1.64 -60.65
CA SER A 70 12.18 -2.25 -59.96
C SER A 70 11.09 -1.23 -59.61
N ALA A 71 11.45 0.05 -59.47
CA ALA A 71 10.52 1.12 -59.11
C ALA A 71 9.98 1.91 -60.32
N ASP A 72 10.75 2.05 -61.41
CA ASP A 72 10.36 2.85 -62.59
C ASP A 72 9.66 2.05 -63.70
N GLY A 73 9.44 0.75 -63.50
CA GLY A 73 8.66 -0.12 -64.39
C GLY A 73 9.39 -0.53 -65.69
N LYS A 74 10.69 -0.25 -65.82
CA LYS A 74 11.49 -0.64 -67.01
C LYS A 74 11.86 -2.13 -66.96
N GLN A 75 10.90 -2.99 -67.27
CA GLN A 75 11.00 -4.45 -67.13
C GLN A 75 12.19 -5.06 -67.89
N GLN A 76 12.51 -4.55 -69.08
CA GLN A 76 13.61 -5.06 -69.89
C GLN A 76 14.96 -4.79 -69.22
N LYS A 77 15.23 -3.54 -68.82
CA LYS A 77 16.46 -3.17 -68.08
C LYS A 77 16.57 -3.91 -66.75
N LEU A 78 15.45 -4.06 -66.04
CA LEU A 78 15.41 -4.82 -64.79
C LEU A 78 15.84 -6.27 -65.03
N SER A 79 15.33 -6.94 -66.07
CA SER A 79 15.70 -8.31 -66.42
C SER A 79 17.18 -8.43 -66.75
N GLU A 80 17.71 -7.51 -67.56
CA GLU A 80 19.13 -7.48 -67.96
C GLU A 80 20.05 -7.39 -66.74
N TYR A 81 19.78 -6.46 -65.80
CA TYR A 81 20.61 -6.31 -64.61
C TYR A 81 20.42 -7.44 -63.60
N LEU A 82 19.21 -8.01 -63.48
CA LEU A 82 18.98 -9.21 -62.66
C LEU A 82 19.77 -10.41 -63.19
N ASP A 83 19.82 -10.61 -64.52
CA ASP A 83 20.58 -11.70 -65.12
C ASP A 83 22.08 -11.51 -64.92
N GLN A 84 22.61 -10.29 -65.09
CA GLN A 84 24.01 -9.99 -64.76
C GLN A 84 24.32 -10.26 -63.28
N LEU A 85 23.44 -9.81 -62.37
CA LEU A 85 23.62 -10.01 -60.95
C LEU A 85 23.53 -11.49 -60.54
N ARG A 86 22.71 -12.29 -61.23
CA ARG A 86 22.58 -13.74 -60.99
C ARG A 86 23.86 -14.49 -61.30
N HIS A 87 24.58 -14.10 -62.37
CA HIS A 87 25.84 -14.72 -62.76
C HIS A 87 27.06 -14.15 -62.01
N PHE A 88 26.88 -13.09 -61.23
CA PHE A 88 27.96 -12.52 -60.42
C PHE A 88 28.23 -13.38 -59.18
N GLU A 89 29.48 -13.83 -59.01
CA GLU A 89 29.96 -14.54 -57.82
C GLU A 89 30.47 -13.55 -56.77
N VAL A 90 29.90 -13.61 -55.57
CA VAL A 90 30.33 -12.79 -54.43
C VAL A 90 31.44 -13.52 -53.68
N SER A 91 32.50 -12.79 -53.31
CA SER A 91 33.59 -13.34 -52.48
C SER A 91 33.05 -13.87 -51.14
N VAL A 92 33.56 -15.01 -50.68
CA VAL A 92 33.12 -15.69 -49.45
C VAL A 92 33.28 -14.80 -48.20
N SER A 93 34.17 -13.81 -48.25
CA SER A 93 34.38 -12.87 -47.14
C SER A 93 33.42 -11.66 -47.11
N ASP A 94 32.60 -11.44 -48.14
CA ASP A 94 31.68 -10.27 -48.23
C ASP A 94 30.21 -10.68 -48.01
N GLU A 95 29.90 -11.01 -46.75
CA GLU A 95 28.55 -11.40 -46.32
C GLU A 95 27.49 -10.32 -46.60
N MET A 96 27.86 -9.03 -46.48
CA MET A 96 26.96 -7.91 -46.70
C MET A 96 26.55 -7.81 -48.17
N LEU A 97 27.52 -7.89 -49.09
CA LEU A 97 27.22 -7.87 -50.51
C LEU A 97 26.37 -9.09 -50.91
N ALA A 98 26.67 -10.27 -50.35
CA ALA A 98 25.88 -11.48 -50.58
C ALA A 98 24.41 -11.28 -50.17
N GLU A 99 24.16 -10.75 -48.96
CA GLU A 99 22.80 -10.45 -48.47
C GLU A 99 22.08 -9.44 -49.38
N HIS A 100 22.76 -8.37 -49.77
CA HIS A 100 22.18 -7.34 -50.63
C HIS A 100 21.92 -7.83 -52.06
N ARG A 101 22.77 -8.72 -52.58
CA ARG A 101 22.58 -9.40 -53.86
C ARG A 101 21.33 -10.26 -53.82
N GLU A 102 21.16 -11.11 -52.81
CA GLU A 102 19.96 -11.95 -52.67
C GLU A 102 18.68 -11.11 -52.57
N LYS A 103 18.70 -10.03 -51.79
CA LYS A 103 17.59 -9.07 -51.72
C LYS A 103 17.26 -8.45 -53.08
N ALA A 104 18.28 -8.06 -53.84
CA ALA A 104 18.07 -7.49 -55.18
C ALA A 104 17.53 -8.53 -56.17
N LEU A 105 18.05 -9.76 -56.13
CA LEU A 105 17.56 -10.86 -56.97
C LEU A 105 16.10 -11.21 -56.68
N SER A 106 15.66 -11.10 -55.43
CA SER A 106 14.24 -11.31 -55.06
C SER A 106 13.27 -10.35 -55.75
N LEU A 107 13.74 -9.21 -56.27
CA LEU A 107 12.91 -8.24 -57.00
C LEU A 107 12.48 -8.72 -58.40
N VAL A 108 12.89 -9.92 -58.83
CA VAL A 108 12.24 -10.62 -59.95
C VAL A 108 10.76 -10.91 -59.65
N ASP A 109 10.44 -11.17 -58.38
CA ASP A 109 9.09 -11.41 -57.90
C ASP A 109 8.29 -10.09 -57.83
N PRO A 110 7.15 -9.97 -58.54
CA PRO A 110 6.24 -8.82 -58.42
C PRO A 110 5.83 -8.51 -56.98
N ASP A 111 5.65 -9.52 -56.13
CA ASP A 111 5.17 -9.33 -54.76
C ASP A 111 6.27 -8.69 -53.89
N ARG A 112 7.54 -9.09 -54.07
CA ARG A 112 8.68 -8.43 -53.39
C ARG A 112 8.91 -7.00 -53.88
N ARG A 113 8.65 -6.71 -55.16
CA ARG A 113 8.66 -5.33 -55.68
C ARG A 113 7.57 -4.46 -55.02
N ALA A 114 6.38 -5.02 -54.84
CA ALA A 114 5.29 -4.33 -54.14
C ALA A 114 5.67 -4.02 -52.69
N ILE A 115 6.31 -4.95 -51.96
CA ILE A 115 6.84 -4.71 -50.60
C ILE A 115 7.85 -3.57 -50.58
N GLU A 116 8.82 -3.53 -51.51
CA GLU A 116 9.81 -2.45 -51.57
C GLU A 116 9.16 -1.09 -51.89
N SER A 117 8.15 -1.08 -52.76
CA SER A 117 7.32 0.11 -53.02
C SER A 117 6.61 0.59 -51.75
N ALA A 118 5.97 -0.31 -50.99
CA ALA A 118 5.32 0.02 -49.73
C ALA A 118 6.30 0.61 -48.69
N ARG A 119 7.51 0.05 -48.59
CA ARG A 119 8.58 0.58 -47.72
C ARG A 119 9.02 1.98 -48.14
N ASN A 120 9.12 2.24 -49.45
CA ASN A 120 9.47 3.57 -49.95
C ASN A 120 8.36 4.60 -49.72
N LEU A 121 7.09 4.22 -49.88
CA LEU A 121 5.94 5.06 -49.55
C LEU A 121 5.90 5.39 -48.05
N SER A 122 6.18 4.40 -47.19
CA SER A 122 6.29 4.60 -45.74
C SER A 122 7.37 5.61 -45.37
N LYS A 123 8.56 5.54 -45.99
CA LYS A 123 9.64 6.54 -45.80
C LYS A 123 9.23 7.95 -46.23
N GLN A 124 8.31 8.07 -47.18
CA GLN A 124 7.76 9.35 -47.64
C GLN A 124 6.58 9.86 -46.78
N GLY A 125 6.20 9.13 -45.72
CA GLY A 125 5.05 9.46 -44.87
C GLY A 125 3.69 9.07 -45.47
N LYS A 126 3.67 8.38 -46.63
CA LYS A 126 2.45 7.93 -47.31
C LYS A 126 1.96 6.59 -46.74
N HIS A 127 1.62 6.60 -45.46
CA HIS A 127 1.27 5.39 -44.70
C HIS A 127 -0.01 4.70 -45.19
N GLU A 128 -0.98 5.46 -45.71
CA GLU A 128 -2.20 4.87 -46.28
C GLU A 128 -1.89 4.06 -47.53
N ASP A 129 -1.15 4.64 -48.48
CA ASP A 129 -0.80 3.96 -49.74
C ASP A 129 0.08 2.74 -49.46
N ALA A 130 1.05 2.85 -48.54
CA ALA A 130 1.85 1.71 -48.08
C ALA A 130 0.97 0.60 -47.47
N SER A 131 0.02 0.96 -46.59
CA SER A 131 -0.89 -0.01 -45.97
C SER A 131 -1.83 -0.67 -46.97
N ARG A 132 -2.25 0.02 -48.05
CA ARG A 132 -3.07 -0.59 -49.11
C ARG A 132 -2.32 -1.71 -49.83
N ILE A 133 -1.03 -1.49 -50.15
CA ILE A 133 -0.20 -2.53 -50.79
C ILE A 133 -0.09 -3.78 -49.91
N TYR A 134 0.19 -3.61 -48.60
CA TYR A 134 0.23 -4.76 -47.70
C TYR A 134 -1.12 -5.47 -47.58
N ALA A 135 -2.22 -4.72 -47.54
CA ALA A 135 -3.56 -5.29 -47.51
C ALA A 135 -3.90 -6.10 -48.77
N ASP A 136 -3.50 -5.61 -49.95
CA ASP A 136 -3.71 -6.30 -51.21
C ASP A 136 -2.88 -7.59 -51.27
N LEU A 137 -1.64 -7.58 -50.79
CA LEU A 137 -0.82 -8.79 -50.68
C LEU A 137 -1.41 -9.81 -49.71
N ASP A 138 -1.91 -9.38 -48.56
CA ASP A 138 -2.53 -10.26 -47.55
C ASP A 138 -3.83 -10.88 -48.06
N ALA A 139 -4.69 -10.07 -48.70
CA ALA A 139 -5.95 -10.54 -49.28
C ALA A 139 -5.78 -11.63 -50.35
N ASN A 140 -4.62 -11.62 -51.02
CA ASN A 140 -4.26 -12.63 -52.03
C ASN A 140 -3.39 -13.77 -51.47
N GLY A 141 -3.16 -13.84 -50.15
CA GLY A 141 -2.35 -14.88 -49.51
C GLY A 141 -0.84 -14.79 -49.81
N LYS A 142 -0.37 -13.63 -50.26
CA LYS A 142 1.00 -13.38 -50.73
C LYS A 142 1.87 -12.63 -49.71
N LEU A 143 1.28 -12.14 -48.63
CA LEU A 143 2.04 -11.45 -47.59
C LEU A 143 2.86 -12.44 -46.75
N ALA A 144 4.18 -12.39 -46.90
CA ALA A 144 5.09 -13.24 -46.15
C ALA A 144 5.08 -12.90 -44.63
N PRO A 145 5.28 -13.89 -43.73
CA PRO A 145 5.29 -13.67 -42.28
C PRO A 145 6.24 -12.56 -41.81
N GLU A 146 7.43 -12.47 -42.40
CA GLU A 146 8.44 -11.47 -42.06
C GLU A 146 8.02 -10.02 -42.39
N ASP A 147 7.10 -9.84 -43.34
CA ASP A 147 6.62 -8.52 -43.77
C ASP A 147 5.40 -8.05 -42.97
N ARG A 148 4.74 -8.94 -42.24
CA ARG A 148 3.57 -8.59 -41.40
C ARG A 148 3.89 -7.51 -40.38
N LYS A 149 5.08 -7.54 -39.79
CA LYS A 149 5.52 -6.52 -38.81
C LYS A 149 5.64 -5.13 -39.45
N ALA A 150 6.09 -5.06 -40.71
CA ALA A 150 6.15 -3.80 -41.44
C ALA A 150 4.75 -3.22 -41.65
N TRP A 151 3.77 -4.07 -42.02
CA TRP A 151 2.38 -3.63 -42.09
C TRP A 151 1.82 -3.20 -40.74
N GLY A 152 2.12 -3.94 -39.66
CA GLY A 152 1.73 -3.57 -38.30
C GLY A 152 2.20 -2.17 -37.90
N TRP A 153 3.42 -1.78 -38.28
CA TRP A 153 3.91 -0.42 -38.08
C TRP A 153 3.11 0.63 -38.87
N GLU A 154 2.68 0.34 -40.09
CA GLU A 154 1.79 1.24 -40.83
C GLU A 154 0.44 1.40 -40.13
N LEU A 155 -0.17 0.31 -39.67
CA LEU A 155 -1.44 0.35 -38.92
C LEU A 155 -1.32 1.17 -37.64
N PHE A 156 -0.19 1.07 -36.93
CA PHE A 156 0.10 1.91 -35.76
C PHE A 156 0.20 3.38 -36.14
N ARG A 157 0.97 3.75 -37.19
CA ARG A 157 1.13 5.15 -37.61
C ARG A 157 -0.18 5.77 -38.06
N LEU A 158 -1.01 5.02 -38.80
CA LEU A 158 -2.36 5.45 -39.18
C LEU A 158 -3.23 5.71 -37.94
N SER A 159 -3.24 4.75 -37.00
CA SER A 159 -4.00 4.90 -35.74
C SER A 159 -3.51 6.08 -34.90
N LYS A 160 -2.20 6.27 -34.84
CA LYS A 160 -1.56 7.38 -34.13
C LYS A 160 -1.95 8.73 -34.73
N GLY A 161 -1.87 8.89 -36.05
CA GLY A 161 -2.23 10.13 -36.74
C GLY A 161 -3.70 10.52 -36.51
N GLU A 162 -4.62 9.55 -36.57
CA GLU A 162 -6.04 9.74 -36.27
C GLU A 162 -6.29 10.25 -34.85
N LEU A 163 -5.52 9.73 -33.88
CA LEU A 163 -5.70 10.01 -32.46
C LEU A 163 -4.91 11.23 -31.96
N GLU A 164 -3.84 11.65 -32.63
CA GLU A 164 -3.09 12.88 -32.32
C GLU A 164 -3.78 14.13 -32.88
N GLY A 165 -4.56 13.99 -33.96
CA GLY A 165 -5.33 15.10 -34.54
C GLY A 165 -6.54 15.55 -33.70
N SER A 166 -6.94 14.80 -32.68
CA SER A 166 -8.09 15.11 -31.84
C SER A 166 -7.65 15.71 -30.50
N LYS A 167 -7.96 16.99 -30.30
CA LYS A 167 -7.77 17.70 -29.02
C LYS A 167 -8.93 17.48 -28.04
N ASP A 168 -10.04 16.91 -28.51
CA ASP A 168 -11.22 16.64 -27.70
C ASP A 168 -11.10 15.29 -26.98
N GLU A 169 -11.61 15.21 -25.75
CA GLU A 169 -11.74 13.94 -25.03
C GLU A 169 -12.70 12.96 -25.74
N LYS A 170 -13.59 13.47 -26.60
CA LYS A 170 -14.60 12.68 -27.30
C LYS A 170 -14.29 12.57 -28.79
N LEU A 171 -13.67 11.44 -29.17
CA LEU A 171 -13.35 11.12 -30.56
C LEU A 171 -14.62 10.99 -31.42
N SER A 172 -14.55 11.47 -32.67
CA SER A 172 -15.66 11.35 -33.62
C SER A 172 -15.90 9.89 -34.04
N PRO A 173 -17.14 9.46 -34.33
CA PRO A 173 -17.42 8.09 -34.71
C PRO A 173 -16.58 7.55 -35.90
N PRO A 174 -16.33 8.31 -36.98
CA PRO A 174 -15.48 7.83 -38.08
C PRO A 174 -14.04 7.53 -37.67
N VAL A 175 -13.44 8.38 -36.83
CA VAL A 175 -12.07 8.19 -36.29
C VAL A 175 -12.01 6.89 -35.50
N VAL A 176 -12.98 6.68 -34.61
CA VAL A 176 -13.09 5.46 -33.79
C VAL A 176 -13.17 4.21 -34.66
N GLN A 177 -13.98 4.23 -35.72
CA GLN A 177 -14.13 3.09 -36.61
C GLN A 177 -12.84 2.77 -37.38
N ARG A 178 -12.11 3.78 -37.85
CA ARG A 178 -10.81 3.57 -38.53
C ARG A 178 -9.77 2.98 -37.58
N VAL A 179 -9.63 3.51 -36.36
CA VAL A 179 -8.69 2.98 -35.37
C VAL A 179 -9.06 1.55 -34.98
N LYS A 180 -10.34 1.24 -34.75
CA LYS A 180 -10.80 -0.13 -34.46
C LYS A 180 -10.49 -1.08 -35.60
N ARG A 181 -10.67 -0.65 -36.86
CA ARG A 181 -10.32 -1.45 -38.04
C ARG A 181 -8.82 -1.78 -38.03
N ASN A 182 -7.97 -0.79 -37.80
CA ASN A 182 -6.52 -0.98 -37.73
C ASN A 182 -6.11 -1.93 -36.61
N LEU A 183 -6.69 -1.78 -35.40
CA LEU A 183 -6.47 -2.67 -34.27
C LEU A 183 -6.90 -4.11 -34.59
N ASN A 184 -8.07 -4.29 -35.22
CA ASN A 184 -8.55 -5.61 -35.61
C ASN A 184 -7.66 -6.26 -36.69
N THR A 185 -7.25 -5.50 -37.71
CA THR A 185 -6.31 -5.99 -38.73
C THR A 185 -5.00 -6.39 -38.07
N TYR A 186 -4.45 -5.57 -37.16
CA TYR A 186 -3.21 -5.88 -36.46
C TYR A 186 -3.28 -7.20 -35.67
N LEU A 187 -4.38 -7.45 -34.95
CA LEU A 187 -4.57 -8.72 -34.22
C LEU A 187 -4.56 -9.94 -35.16
N LYS A 188 -5.09 -9.80 -36.38
CA LYS A 188 -5.08 -10.88 -37.40
C LYS A 188 -3.70 -11.15 -38.00
N LEU A 189 -2.78 -10.20 -37.94
CA LEU A 189 -1.41 -10.39 -38.44
C LEU A 189 -0.60 -11.38 -37.60
N ALA A 190 -1.01 -11.64 -36.35
CA ALA A 190 -0.36 -12.58 -35.44
C ALA A 190 1.16 -12.34 -35.33
N ILE A 191 1.58 -11.07 -35.26
CA ILE A 191 3.00 -10.66 -35.20
C ILE A 191 3.69 -11.15 -33.91
N GLY A 192 2.92 -11.42 -32.86
CA GLY A 192 3.44 -11.81 -31.54
C GLY A 192 4.23 -10.68 -30.85
N GLY A 193 4.76 -11.01 -29.68
CA GLY A 193 5.57 -10.19 -28.79
C GLY A 193 6.39 -11.10 -27.83
N PRO A 194 7.03 -10.54 -26.78
CA PRO A 194 7.01 -9.14 -26.37
C PRO A 194 7.79 -8.23 -27.32
N ASP A 195 7.15 -7.19 -27.87
CA ASP A 195 7.80 -6.17 -28.70
C ASP A 195 7.19 -4.76 -28.52
N LEU A 196 7.94 -3.71 -28.88
CA LEU A 196 7.52 -2.32 -28.74
C LEU A 196 6.23 -1.99 -29.51
N LEU A 197 6.08 -2.50 -30.74
CA LEU A 197 4.89 -2.27 -31.56
C LEU A 197 3.64 -2.86 -30.89
N HIS A 198 3.78 -4.03 -30.27
CA HIS A 198 2.70 -4.72 -29.56
C HIS A 198 2.19 -3.90 -28.38
N SER A 199 3.09 -3.37 -27.55
CA SER A 199 2.78 -2.45 -26.45
C SER A 199 2.15 -1.15 -26.94
N LEU A 200 2.66 -0.59 -28.05
CA LEU A 200 2.13 0.62 -28.67
C LEU A 200 0.70 0.42 -29.20
N MET A 201 0.37 -0.75 -29.75
CA MET A 201 -1.00 -1.06 -30.19
C MET A 201 -1.97 -1.19 -29.02
N LEU A 202 -1.54 -1.81 -27.92
CA LEU A 202 -2.33 -1.86 -26.68
C LEU A 202 -2.58 -0.46 -26.11
N ARG A 203 -1.60 0.46 -26.17
CA ARG A 203 -1.80 1.87 -25.78
C ARG A 203 -2.89 2.56 -26.60
N GLN A 204 -2.97 2.29 -27.91
CA GLN A 204 -4.05 2.87 -28.73
C GLN A 204 -5.42 2.29 -28.35
N ALA A 205 -5.51 0.98 -28.08
CA ALA A 205 -6.74 0.36 -27.58
C ALA A 205 -7.19 0.96 -26.23
N LEU A 206 -6.24 1.16 -25.30
CA LEU A 206 -6.50 1.78 -24.00
C LEU A 206 -7.03 3.22 -24.15
N ARG A 207 -6.58 3.99 -25.13
CA ARG A 207 -7.11 5.35 -25.36
C ARG A 207 -8.59 5.35 -25.75
N LEU A 208 -9.07 4.31 -26.42
CA LEU A 208 -10.48 4.18 -26.81
C LEU A 208 -11.40 3.79 -25.65
N THR A 209 -10.86 3.38 -24.50
CA THR A 209 -11.70 3.04 -23.32
C THR A 209 -12.25 4.29 -22.63
N LYS A 210 -11.53 5.42 -22.70
CA LYS A 210 -11.92 6.69 -22.06
C LYS A 210 -13.26 7.23 -22.58
N GLY A 211 -13.58 6.98 -23.85
CA GLY A 211 -14.86 7.36 -24.45
C GLY A 211 -15.93 6.26 -24.41
N GLU A 212 -15.69 5.16 -23.67
CA GLU A 212 -16.48 3.91 -23.72
C GLU A 212 -16.61 3.32 -25.13
N GLN A 213 -15.67 3.65 -26.01
CA GLN A 213 -15.73 3.27 -27.42
C GLN A 213 -15.22 1.85 -27.65
N LEU A 214 -14.40 1.31 -26.76
CA LEU A 214 -13.85 -0.04 -26.84
C LEU A 214 -13.87 -0.69 -25.46
N LYS A 215 -14.30 -1.96 -25.40
CA LYS A 215 -14.14 -2.81 -24.22
C LYS A 215 -12.74 -3.41 -24.22
N LEU A 216 -11.96 -3.11 -23.19
CA LEU A 216 -10.56 -3.50 -23.12
C LEU A 216 -10.40 -4.99 -22.85
N LEU A 217 -11.28 -5.62 -22.08
CA LEU A 217 -11.15 -7.01 -21.69
C LEU A 217 -11.17 -7.97 -22.90
N PRO A 218 -12.15 -7.90 -23.83
CA PRO A 218 -12.12 -8.73 -25.04
C PRO A 218 -10.88 -8.47 -25.89
N PHE A 219 -10.44 -7.20 -25.99
CA PHE A 219 -9.24 -6.85 -26.73
C PHE A 219 -7.99 -7.46 -26.09
N LEU A 220 -7.85 -7.37 -24.76
CA LEU A 220 -6.72 -7.92 -24.01
C LEU A 220 -6.60 -9.44 -24.17
N ARG A 221 -7.73 -10.16 -24.23
CA ARG A 221 -7.75 -11.62 -24.52
C ARG A 221 -7.15 -11.93 -25.89
N LEU A 222 -7.53 -11.16 -26.92
CA LEU A 222 -7.00 -11.34 -28.27
C LEU A 222 -5.54 -10.88 -28.38
N TRP A 223 -5.17 -9.84 -27.63
CA TRP A 223 -3.81 -9.31 -27.57
C TRP A 223 -2.85 -10.24 -26.84
N ASN A 224 -3.36 -11.05 -25.89
CA ASN A 224 -2.63 -11.97 -25.02
C ASN A 224 -1.76 -11.26 -23.95
N PRO A 225 -2.15 -11.25 -22.67
CA PRO A 225 -1.39 -10.59 -21.59
C PRO A 225 0.00 -11.17 -21.34
N ASP A 226 0.33 -12.37 -21.83
CA ASP A 226 1.69 -12.93 -21.71
C ASP A 226 2.72 -12.22 -22.61
N GLN A 227 2.26 -11.25 -23.42
CA GLN A 227 3.07 -10.50 -24.38
C GLN A 227 3.58 -9.14 -23.85
N PHE A 228 3.34 -8.82 -22.57
CA PHE A 228 3.92 -7.62 -21.95
C PHE A 228 5.44 -7.72 -21.91
N ASN A 229 6.12 -6.61 -22.20
CA ASN A 229 7.56 -6.48 -21.97
C ASN A 229 7.85 -5.86 -20.59
N ASP A 230 9.10 -5.90 -20.15
CA ASP A 230 9.51 -5.37 -18.84
C ASP A 230 9.21 -3.86 -18.69
N GLU A 231 9.39 -3.08 -19.75
CA GLU A 231 9.15 -1.63 -19.78
C GLU A 231 7.67 -1.28 -19.56
N ASP A 232 6.73 -2.17 -19.93
CA ASP A 232 5.29 -1.95 -19.74
C ASP A 232 4.87 -1.99 -18.26
N PHE A 233 5.71 -2.54 -17.39
CA PHE A 233 5.51 -2.53 -15.94
C PHE A 233 6.06 -1.27 -15.27
N GLU A 234 6.84 -0.46 -15.97
CA GLU A 234 7.49 0.72 -15.39
C GLU A 234 6.54 1.93 -15.31
N ARG A 235 6.43 2.52 -14.13
CA ARG A 235 5.75 3.80 -13.92
C ARG A 235 6.63 4.94 -14.43
N GLN A 236 6.04 5.94 -15.07
CA GLN A 236 6.79 7.04 -15.67
C GLN A 236 6.75 8.29 -14.79
N LEU A 237 7.89 8.95 -14.61
CA LEU A 237 7.94 10.24 -13.94
C LEU A 237 7.68 11.37 -14.94
N GLY A 238 6.62 12.14 -14.69
CA GLY A 238 6.30 13.35 -15.42
C GLY A 238 7.31 14.47 -15.20
N LYS A 239 7.34 15.41 -16.15
CA LYS A 239 8.08 16.67 -15.98
C LYS A 239 7.57 17.52 -14.80
N ASP A 240 6.33 17.26 -14.36
CA ASP A 240 5.67 17.88 -13.22
C ASP A 240 5.99 17.18 -11.88
N GLY A 241 6.88 16.18 -11.89
CA GLY A 241 7.23 15.38 -10.71
C GLY A 241 6.15 14.36 -10.32
N LYS A 242 5.04 14.26 -11.07
CA LYS A 242 4.01 13.25 -10.81
C LYS A 242 4.43 11.91 -11.38
N THR A 243 4.13 10.85 -10.65
CA THR A 243 4.31 9.49 -11.14
C THR A 243 3.03 9.06 -11.85
N TYR A 244 3.16 8.67 -13.11
CA TYR A 244 2.06 8.14 -13.92
C TYR A 244 2.04 6.61 -13.85
N PRO A 245 0.84 6.00 -13.76
CA PRO A 245 0.69 4.55 -13.79
C PRO A 245 1.33 3.91 -15.03
N SER A 246 1.88 2.70 -14.87
CA SER A 246 2.45 1.95 -16.00
C SER A 246 1.38 1.48 -16.99
N LEU A 247 1.78 0.94 -18.15
CA LEU A 247 0.82 0.41 -19.12
C LEU A 247 0.05 -0.76 -18.52
N VAL A 248 0.76 -1.72 -17.92
CA VAL A 248 0.16 -2.90 -17.27
C VAL A 248 -0.82 -2.46 -16.19
N GLU A 249 -0.44 -1.50 -15.35
CA GLU A 249 -1.30 -1.01 -14.27
C GLU A 249 -2.63 -0.48 -14.79
N GLN A 250 -2.60 0.37 -15.83
CA GLN A 250 -3.81 0.93 -16.44
C GLN A 250 -4.66 -0.13 -17.14
N VAL A 251 -4.02 -1.07 -17.85
CA VAL A 251 -4.70 -2.12 -18.62
C VAL A 251 -5.38 -3.10 -17.68
N ILE A 252 -4.68 -3.64 -16.69
CA ILE A 252 -5.23 -4.60 -15.74
C ILE A 252 -6.32 -3.94 -14.88
N GLN A 253 -6.14 -2.69 -14.44
CA GLN A 253 -7.19 -1.97 -13.72
C GLN A 253 -8.46 -1.82 -14.57
N THR A 254 -8.33 -1.42 -15.84
CA THR A 254 -9.49 -1.22 -16.72
C THR A 254 -10.17 -2.56 -17.08
N ALA A 255 -9.40 -3.56 -17.52
CA ALA A 255 -9.94 -4.87 -17.90
C ALA A 255 -10.57 -5.62 -16.72
N SER A 256 -10.01 -5.48 -15.51
CA SER A 256 -10.60 -6.09 -14.30
C SER A 256 -11.89 -5.40 -13.85
N ALA A 257 -12.00 -4.09 -14.03
CA ALA A 257 -13.25 -3.37 -13.79
C ALA A 257 -14.37 -3.83 -14.76
N GLU A 258 -14.02 -4.09 -16.02
CA GLU A 258 -14.94 -4.69 -17.00
C GLU A 258 -15.32 -6.14 -16.62
N ALA A 259 -14.33 -6.97 -16.26
CA ALA A 259 -14.57 -8.35 -15.86
C ALA A 259 -15.45 -8.46 -14.61
N ALA A 260 -15.30 -7.53 -13.66
CA ALA A 260 -16.13 -7.43 -12.46
C ALA A 260 -17.60 -7.09 -12.76
N GLN A 261 -17.89 -6.48 -13.91
CA GLN A 261 -19.24 -6.14 -14.37
C GLN A 261 -19.79 -7.14 -15.40
N SER A 262 -18.96 -8.05 -15.90
CA SER A 262 -19.37 -9.07 -16.88
C SER A 262 -20.26 -10.12 -16.23
N ASP A 263 -21.29 -10.59 -16.94
CA ASP A 263 -22.09 -11.73 -16.51
C ASP A 263 -21.34 -13.07 -16.69
N ARG A 264 -20.27 -13.09 -17.50
CA ARG A 264 -19.52 -14.31 -17.83
C ARG A 264 -18.52 -14.67 -16.73
N ALA A 265 -18.65 -15.87 -16.17
CA ALA A 265 -17.69 -16.38 -15.18
C ALA A 265 -16.26 -16.46 -15.74
N GLU A 266 -16.10 -16.84 -17.00
CA GLU A 266 -14.80 -16.96 -17.67
C GLU A 266 -14.00 -15.65 -17.67
N ASP A 267 -14.68 -14.51 -17.73
CA ASP A 267 -14.04 -13.17 -17.67
C ASP A 267 -13.40 -12.91 -16.31
N ARG A 268 -14.07 -13.34 -15.25
CA ARG A 268 -13.55 -13.22 -13.89
C ARG A 268 -12.38 -14.17 -13.67
N HIS A 269 -12.48 -15.40 -14.15
CA HIS A 269 -11.40 -16.39 -14.04
C HIS A 269 -10.16 -15.96 -14.83
N PHE A 270 -10.34 -15.40 -16.03
CA PHE A 270 -9.23 -14.87 -16.84
C PHE A 270 -8.52 -13.72 -16.14
N MET A 271 -9.25 -12.75 -15.59
CA MET A 271 -8.62 -11.57 -14.97
C MET A 271 -8.02 -11.83 -13.58
N LEU A 272 -8.51 -12.82 -12.82
CA LEU A 272 -8.08 -13.09 -11.45
C LEU A 272 -6.56 -13.16 -11.26
N PRO A 273 -5.80 -14.01 -11.98
CA PRO A 273 -4.34 -14.11 -11.78
C PRO A 273 -3.63 -12.80 -12.12
N HIS A 274 -4.06 -12.09 -13.17
CA HIS A 274 -3.44 -10.83 -13.59
C HIS A 274 -3.66 -9.71 -12.56
N VAL A 275 -4.85 -9.63 -11.96
CA VAL A 275 -5.13 -8.64 -10.90
C VAL A 275 -4.33 -8.96 -9.64
N GLN A 276 -4.22 -10.23 -9.25
CA GLN A 276 -3.42 -10.63 -8.09
C GLN A 276 -1.93 -10.31 -8.29
N ALA A 277 -1.39 -10.56 -9.48
CA ALA A 277 -0.01 -10.20 -9.82
C ALA A 277 0.19 -8.67 -9.81
N ALA A 278 -0.72 -7.91 -10.43
CA ALA A 278 -0.67 -6.46 -10.44
C ALA A 278 -0.77 -5.86 -9.03
N MET A 279 -1.61 -6.41 -8.15
CA MET A 279 -1.72 -5.97 -6.75
C MET A 279 -0.44 -6.17 -5.95
N LYS A 280 0.29 -7.26 -6.18
CA LYS A 280 1.61 -7.48 -5.55
C LYS A 280 2.63 -6.47 -6.03
N ARG A 281 2.58 -6.09 -7.31
CA ARG A 281 3.51 -5.15 -7.93
C ARG A 281 3.19 -3.68 -7.58
N PHE A 282 1.90 -3.35 -7.47
CA PHE A 282 1.37 -2.00 -7.24
C PHE A 282 0.47 -1.99 -5.98
N PRO A 283 1.03 -2.23 -4.78
CA PRO A 283 0.25 -2.40 -3.55
C PRO A 283 -0.48 -1.14 -3.09
N ASP A 284 -0.05 0.03 -3.59
CA ASP A 284 -0.64 1.35 -3.36
C ASP A 284 -1.85 1.63 -4.26
N ASN A 285 -2.06 0.86 -5.34
CA ASN A 285 -3.21 1.04 -6.22
C ASN A 285 -4.46 0.37 -5.64
N ILE A 286 -5.32 1.20 -5.04
CA ILE A 286 -6.55 0.78 -4.37
C ILE A 286 -7.60 0.26 -5.37
N TRP A 287 -7.59 0.74 -6.62
CA TRP A 287 -8.54 0.28 -7.63
C TRP A 287 -8.32 -1.18 -8.01
N LEU A 288 -7.07 -1.67 -7.96
CA LEU A 288 -6.79 -3.10 -8.13
C LEU A 288 -7.38 -3.94 -6.98
N LYS A 289 -7.24 -3.50 -5.72
CA LYS A 289 -7.86 -4.14 -4.55
C LYS A 289 -9.39 -4.16 -4.67
N PHE A 290 -9.96 -3.02 -5.07
CA PHE A 290 -11.40 -2.86 -5.27
C PHE A 290 -11.93 -3.79 -6.36
N ASN A 291 -11.26 -3.85 -7.52
CA ASN A 291 -11.65 -4.75 -8.60
C ASN A 291 -11.49 -6.22 -8.21
N LEU A 292 -10.41 -6.61 -7.52
CA LEU A 292 -10.25 -7.97 -7.01
C LEU A 292 -11.41 -8.36 -6.09
N THR A 293 -11.81 -7.45 -5.19
CA THR A 293 -12.96 -7.68 -4.29
C THR A 293 -14.24 -7.97 -5.08
N LYS A 294 -14.51 -7.18 -6.12
CA LYS A 294 -15.68 -7.40 -6.99
C LYS A 294 -15.58 -8.68 -7.81
N LEU A 295 -14.39 -9.03 -8.30
CA LEU A 295 -14.16 -10.30 -8.99
C LEU A 295 -14.45 -11.49 -8.06
N LEU A 296 -13.90 -11.48 -6.85
CA LEU A 296 -14.12 -12.52 -5.83
C LEU A 296 -15.61 -12.65 -5.49
N ARG A 297 -16.31 -11.53 -5.31
CA ARG A 297 -17.77 -11.51 -5.14
C ARG A 297 -18.50 -12.19 -6.30
N GLY A 298 -18.19 -11.82 -7.54
CA GLY A 298 -18.81 -12.41 -8.74
C GLY A 298 -18.47 -13.90 -8.95
N MET A 299 -17.46 -14.41 -8.26
CA MET A 299 -17.10 -15.84 -8.22
C MET A 299 -17.66 -16.57 -6.99
N GLY A 300 -18.46 -15.91 -6.14
CA GLY A 300 -19.02 -16.50 -4.92
C GLY A 300 -18.03 -16.63 -3.76
N ARG A 301 -16.81 -16.10 -3.88
CA ARG A 301 -15.77 -16.15 -2.84
C ARG A 301 -15.96 -15.01 -1.84
N ILE A 302 -17.11 -15.01 -1.17
CA ILE A 302 -17.60 -13.88 -0.36
C ILE A 302 -16.70 -13.60 0.85
N GLU A 303 -16.23 -14.63 1.56
CA GLU A 303 -15.37 -14.45 2.75
C GLU A 303 -14.06 -13.74 2.40
N GLU A 304 -13.42 -14.15 1.30
CA GLU A 304 -12.18 -13.52 0.84
C GLU A 304 -12.41 -12.08 0.36
N ALA A 305 -13.52 -11.85 -0.34
CA ALA A 305 -13.93 -10.51 -0.75
C ALA A 305 -14.18 -9.61 0.47
N LEU A 306 -14.87 -10.11 1.49
CA LEU A 306 -15.18 -9.36 2.71
C LEU A 306 -13.91 -9.02 3.49
N LYS A 307 -12.99 -9.98 3.64
CA LYS A 307 -11.69 -9.74 4.28
C LYS A 307 -10.93 -8.60 3.58
N LEU A 308 -10.84 -8.65 2.25
CA LEU A 308 -10.15 -7.62 1.47
C LEU A 308 -10.87 -6.26 1.57
N ALA A 309 -12.20 -6.25 1.55
CA ALA A 309 -13.02 -5.05 1.70
C ALA A 309 -12.78 -4.35 3.05
N VAL A 310 -12.82 -5.11 4.15
CA VAL A 310 -12.58 -4.59 5.50
C VAL A 310 -11.14 -4.08 5.64
N GLU A 311 -10.17 -4.76 5.03
CA GLU A 311 -8.76 -4.35 5.07
C GLU A 311 -8.55 -2.93 4.53
N PHE A 312 -8.99 -2.64 3.30
CA PHE A 312 -8.81 -1.29 2.76
C PHE A 312 -9.85 -0.28 3.30
N ALA A 313 -10.98 -0.73 3.84
CA ALA A 313 -11.94 0.15 4.50
C ALA A 313 -11.34 0.91 5.69
N ARG A 314 -10.36 0.30 6.37
CA ARG A 314 -9.59 0.96 7.42
C ARG A 314 -8.76 2.14 6.89
N GLU A 315 -8.26 2.05 5.67
CA GLU A 315 -7.48 3.12 5.00
C GLU A 315 -8.40 4.18 4.36
N LYS A 316 -9.62 3.80 3.97
CA LYS A 316 -10.58 4.61 3.20
C LYS A 316 -11.94 4.73 3.87
N ALA A 317 -11.95 4.88 5.20
CA ALA A 317 -13.17 4.94 6.00
C ALA A 317 -14.07 6.17 5.70
N SER A 318 -13.49 7.22 5.12
CA SER A 318 -14.23 8.42 4.69
C SER A 318 -14.88 8.28 3.31
N GLU A 319 -14.58 7.21 2.57
CA GLU A 319 -15.06 7.00 1.21
C GLU A 319 -16.37 6.21 1.19
N TYR A 320 -17.41 6.74 0.55
CA TYR A 320 -18.74 6.10 0.55
C TYR A 320 -18.74 4.72 -0.12
N TRP A 321 -17.97 4.56 -1.21
CA TRP A 321 -17.94 3.36 -2.06
C TRP A 321 -17.34 2.16 -1.35
N THR A 322 -16.49 2.39 -0.34
CA THR A 322 -15.97 1.36 0.57
C THR A 322 -17.12 0.67 1.29
N TRP A 323 -18.02 1.47 1.87
CA TRP A 323 -19.13 0.97 2.67
C TRP A 323 -20.25 0.40 1.81
N GLU A 324 -20.49 0.98 0.63
CA GLU A 324 -21.36 0.35 -0.37
C GLU A 324 -20.87 -1.06 -0.70
N LEU A 325 -19.57 -1.24 -0.94
CA LEU A 325 -19.01 -2.54 -1.30
C LEU A 325 -19.20 -3.57 -0.19
N ILE A 326 -18.96 -3.19 1.08
CA ILE A 326 -19.16 -4.10 2.22
C ILE A 326 -20.64 -4.47 2.35
N GLY A 327 -21.56 -3.51 2.27
CA GLY A 327 -23.00 -3.79 2.33
C GLY A 327 -23.46 -4.73 1.20
N ASP A 328 -22.89 -4.60 0.01
CA ASP A 328 -23.13 -5.48 -1.12
C ASP A 328 -22.60 -6.92 -0.92
N LEU A 329 -21.65 -7.14 0.01
CA LEU A 329 -21.04 -8.44 0.32
C LEU A 329 -21.76 -9.20 1.43
N VAL A 330 -22.65 -8.55 2.19
CA VAL A 330 -23.36 -9.15 3.34
C VAL A 330 -24.88 -9.16 3.12
N PRO A 331 -25.40 -9.74 2.02
CA PRO A 331 -26.82 -9.63 1.68
C PRO A 331 -27.76 -10.24 2.72
N ASN A 332 -27.26 -11.21 3.51
CA ASN A 332 -28.04 -11.94 4.52
C ASN A 332 -27.99 -11.30 5.92
N ASP A 333 -27.06 -10.37 6.16
CA ASP A 333 -26.99 -9.61 7.42
C ASP A 333 -27.61 -8.23 7.18
N ILE A 334 -28.93 -8.16 7.32
CA ILE A 334 -29.72 -6.97 6.99
C ILE A 334 -29.31 -5.76 7.85
N ASP A 335 -29.00 -5.98 9.12
CA ASP A 335 -28.60 -4.92 10.05
C ASP A 335 -27.22 -4.36 9.66
N LEU A 336 -26.23 -5.23 9.43
CA LEU A 336 -24.91 -4.80 8.99
C LEU A 336 -24.97 -4.12 7.62
N ARG A 337 -25.76 -4.67 6.70
CA ARG A 337 -25.96 -4.11 5.36
C ARG A 337 -26.57 -2.72 5.40
N ARG A 338 -27.64 -2.54 6.17
CA ARG A 338 -28.27 -1.22 6.42
C ARG A 338 -27.24 -0.27 7.03
N SER A 339 -26.47 -0.75 7.99
CA SER A 339 -25.44 0.04 8.66
C SER A 339 -24.34 0.51 7.72
N CYS A 340 -23.90 -0.36 6.80
CA CYS A 340 -22.92 -0.01 5.78
C CYS A 340 -23.44 1.06 4.82
N TYR A 341 -24.68 0.94 4.33
CA TYR A 341 -25.24 1.98 3.47
C TYR A 341 -25.50 3.30 4.22
N ALA A 342 -25.92 3.24 5.48
CA ALA A 342 -26.03 4.42 6.32
C ALA A 342 -24.66 5.10 6.46
N LYS A 343 -23.62 4.32 6.77
CA LYS A 343 -22.24 4.83 6.86
C LYS A 343 -21.77 5.47 5.55
N ALA A 344 -22.08 4.85 4.41
CA ALA A 344 -21.77 5.41 3.09
C ALA A 344 -22.42 6.80 2.88
N LEU A 345 -23.69 6.97 3.28
CA LEU A 345 -24.40 8.25 3.19
C LEU A 345 -23.88 9.28 4.22
N SER A 346 -23.38 8.85 5.39
CA SER A 346 -22.68 9.76 6.30
C SER A 346 -21.38 10.32 5.70
N CYS A 347 -20.70 9.53 4.85
CA CYS A 347 -19.48 9.91 4.13
C CYS A 347 -19.74 10.92 3.01
N SER A 348 -20.77 10.70 2.18
CA SER A 348 -21.14 11.61 1.08
C SER A 348 -22.66 11.78 0.96
N GLN A 349 -23.07 13.02 0.69
CA GLN A 349 -24.46 13.40 0.41
C GLN A 349 -24.66 13.85 -1.04
N ASP A 350 -23.63 13.71 -1.89
CA ASP A 350 -23.68 14.10 -3.29
C ASP A 350 -24.46 13.06 -4.13
N ASP A 351 -25.62 13.46 -4.62
CA ASP A 351 -26.59 12.59 -5.28
C ASP A 351 -26.12 12.07 -6.64
N ASP A 352 -25.10 12.69 -7.26
CA ASP A 352 -24.45 12.16 -8.47
C ASP A 352 -23.67 10.87 -8.18
N PHE A 353 -23.10 10.76 -6.98
CA PHE A 353 -22.29 9.62 -6.57
C PHE A 353 -23.06 8.57 -5.76
N VAL A 354 -23.93 9.01 -4.83
CA VAL A 354 -24.55 8.11 -3.85
C VAL A 354 -25.97 7.67 -4.21
N GLY A 355 -26.53 8.12 -5.35
CA GLY A 355 -27.92 7.81 -5.71
C GLY A 355 -28.28 6.31 -5.71
N LYS A 356 -27.36 5.44 -6.12
CA LYS A 356 -27.57 3.97 -6.06
C LYS A 356 -27.59 3.45 -4.62
N VAL A 357 -26.66 3.92 -3.79
CA VAL A 357 -26.58 3.56 -2.37
C VAL A 357 -27.83 4.03 -1.64
N ARG A 358 -28.29 5.25 -1.94
CA ARG A 358 -29.51 5.84 -1.38
C ARG A 358 -30.73 4.98 -1.68
N LEU A 359 -30.85 4.46 -2.90
CA LEU A 359 -31.95 3.56 -3.27
C LEU A 359 -31.89 2.23 -2.52
N LYS A 360 -30.70 1.63 -2.46
CA LYS A 360 -30.46 0.38 -1.69
C LYS A 360 -30.78 0.57 -0.21
N PHE A 361 -30.42 1.73 0.35
CA PHE A 361 -30.72 2.08 1.74
C PHE A 361 -32.22 2.27 1.97
N ALA A 362 -32.89 3.04 1.12
CA ALA A 362 -34.34 3.26 1.19
C ALA A 362 -35.13 1.95 1.21
N ALA A 363 -34.74 0.98 0.37
CA ALA A 363 -35.36 -0.34 0.35
C ALA A 363 -35.22 -1.09 1.70
N LEU A 364 -34.11 -0.91 2.43
CA LEU A 364 -33.91 -1.52 3.75
C LEU A 364 -34.59 -0.74 4.89
N LEU A 365 -35.04 0.49 4.63
CA LEU A 365 -35.78 1.30 5.57
C LEU A 365 -37.29 1.05 5.50
N GLU A 366 -37.81 0.51 4.39
CA GLU A 366 -39.25 0.40 4.10
C GLU A 366 -40.06 -0.17 5.27
N GLU A 367 -39.55 -1.21 5.94
CA GLU A 367 -40.26 -1.88 7.04
C GLU A 367 -40.20 -1.11 8.37
N ASN A 368 -39.04 -0.54 8.73
CA ASN A 368 -38.79 0.00 10.07
C ASN A 368 -38.86 1.55 10.12
N TYR A 369 -38.66 2.22 8.99
CA TYR A 369 -38.56 3.66 8.82
C TYR A 369 -39.20 4.10 7.49
N PRO A 370 -40.51 3.84 7.29
CA PRO A 370 -41.16 4.05 5.99
C PRO A 370 -41.20 5.53 5.57
N ALA A 371 -41.26 6.48 6.51
CA ALA A 371 -41.26 7.90 6.21
C ALA A 371 -39.90 8.35 5.62
N GLU A 372 -38.82 7.86 6.21
CA GLU A 372 -37.45 8.09 5.75
C GLU A 372 -37.16 7.35 4.43
N ALA A 373 -37.65 6.11 4.29
CA ALA A 373 -37.56 5.35 3.03
C ALA A 373 -38.18 6.13 1.85
N ARG A 374 -39.38 6.69 2.06
CA ARG A 374 -40.06 7.50 1.05
C ARG A 374 -39.25 8.75 0.70
N PHE A 375 -38.78 9.49 1.69
CA PHE A 375 -37.97 10.69 1.48
C PHE A 375 -36.71 10.40 0.64
N GLU A 376 -35.98 9.33 0.98
CA GLU A 376 -34.77 8.94 0.27
C GLU A 376 -35.05 8.60 -1.21
N ALA A 377 -36.17 7.91 -1.50
CA ALA A 377 -36.57 7.61 -2.87
C ALA A 377 -37.01 8.85 -3.66
N GLU A 378 -37.83 9.73 -3.05
CA GLU A 378 -38.28 10.98 -3.68
C GLU A 378 -37.08 11.89 -4.01
N ARG A 379 -36.07 11.94 -3.14
CA ARG A 379 -34.83 12.70 -3.38
C ARG A 379 -34.10 12.23 -4.64
N ILE A 380 -34.02 10.91 -4.86
CA ILE A 380 -33.39 10.33 -6.06
C ILE A 380 -34.16 10.73 -7.32
N ILE A 381 -35.49 10.62 -7.27
CA ILE A 381 -36.37 10.97 -8.39
C ILE A 381 -36.20 12.45 -8.74
N ALA A 382 -36.24 13.34 -7.75
CA ALA A 382 -36.08 14.78 -7.94
C ALA A 382 -34.69 15.14 -8.51
N HIS A 383 -33.62 14.49 -8.03
CA HIS A 383 -32.27 14.68 -8.56
C HIS A 383 -32.18 14.25 -10.04
N ARG A 384 -32.60 13.02 -10.34
CA ARG A 384 -32.55 12.44 -11.69
C ARG A 384 -33.36 13.27 -12.69
N ALA A 385 -34.55 13.73 -12.30
CA ALA A 385 -35.39 14.59 -13.13
C ALA A 385 -34.72 15.93 -13.46
N ARG A 386 -34.12 16.60 -12.46
CA ARG A 386 -33.38 17.85 -12.67
C ARG A 386 -32.15 17.68 -13.56
N ALA A 387 -31.45 16.56 -13.43
CA ALA A 387 -30.26 16.24 -14.22
C ALA A 387 -30.57 15.71 -15.64
N GLY A 388 -31.85 15.50 -15.99
CA GLY A 388 -32.25 14.91 -17.27
C GLY A 388 -31.88 13.43 -17.42
N TYR A 389 -31.66 12.73 -16.30
CA TYR A 389 -31.32 11.31 -16.28
C TYR A 389 -32.57 10.43 -16.17
N ALA A 390 -32.46 9.20 -16.69
CA ALA A 390 -33.50 8.20 -16.53
C ALA A 390 -33.78 7.93 -15.03
N ILE A 391 -35.05 7.99 -14.65
CA ILE A 391 -35.54 7.74 -13.30
C ILE A 391 -35.59 6.22 -13.04
N PRO A 392 -34.99 5.70 -11.96
CA PRO A 392 -35.06 4.28 -11.64
C PRO A 392 -36.49 3.82 -11.31
N ARG A 393 -36.94 2.72 -11.92
CA ARG A 393 -38.26 2.13 -11.66
C ARG A 393 -38.44 1.74 -10.19
N ASP A 394 -37.41 1.14 -9.58
CA ASP A 394 -37.47 0.74 -8.17
C ASP A 394 -37.70 1.92 -7.22
N ALA A 395 -37.21 3.12 -7.56
CA ALA A 395 -37.48 4.34 -6.80
C ALA A 395 -38.94 4.77 -6.93
N GLN A 396 -39.49 4.75 -8.15
CA GLN A 396 -40.90 5.06 -8.41
C GLN A 396 -41.81 4.08 -7.67
N SER A 397 -41.56 2.78 -7.82
CA SER A 397 -42.34 1.74 -7.17
C SER A 397 -42.28 1.82 -5.64
N LEU A 398 -41.14 2.21 -5.06
CA LEU A 398 -41.05 2.42 -3.61
C LEU A 398 -41.90 3.61 -3.15
N VAL A 399 -41.87 4.74 -3.87
CA VAL A 399 -42.72 5.90 -3.56
C VAL A 399 -44.21 5.57 -3.72
N GLU A 400 -44.58 4.80 -4.75
CA GLU A 400 -45.96 4.34 -4.97
C GLU A 400 -46.46 3.45 -3.82
N ARG A 401 -45.65 2.48 -3.37
CA ARG A 401 -46.00 1.63 -2.21
C ARG A 401 -46.15 2.43 -0.92
N LEU A 402 -45.37 3.50 -0.77
CA LEU A 402 -45.37 4.37 0.40
C LEU A 402 -46.23 5.63 0.22
N ALA A 403 -47.15 5.67 -0.76
CA ALA A 403 -47.93 6.85 -1.10
C ALA A 403 -48.76 7.40 0.08
N ALA A 404 -49.18 6.54 1.02
CA ALA A 404 -49.93 6.92 2.21
C ALA A 404 -49.06 7.48 3.36
N VAL A 405 -47.73 7.37 3.28
CA VAL A 405 -46.80 7.74 4.36
C VAL A 405 -46.25 9.14 4.12
N THR A 406 -46.36 10.06 5.08
CA THR A 406 -45.73 11.39 4.96
C THR A 406 -44.21 11.28 5.08
N PRO A 407 -43.41 11.82 4.14
CA PRO A 407 -41.96 11.67 4.17
C PRO A 407 -41.31 12.48 5.30
N ASN A 408 -40.30 11.90 5.95
CA ASN A 408 -39.46 12.58 6.93
C ASN A 408 -38.04 12.76 6.38
N THR A 409 -37.50 13.96 6.51
CA THR A 409 -36.16 14.29 6.02
C THR A 409 -35.09 13.47 6.71
N THR A 410 -34.19 12.86 5.93
CA THR A 410 -32.96 12.25 6.42
C THR A 410 -31.77 13.18 6.24
N ASP A 411 -30.84 13.14 7.19
CA ASP A 411 -29.60 13.90 7.18
C ASP A 411 -28.42 13.04 7.67
N ARG A 412 -27.22 13.62 7.72
CA ARG A 412 -26.04 12.91 8.21
C ARG A 412 -26.21 12.39 9.64
N ALA A 413 -27.00 13.06 10.49
CA ALA A 413 -27.24 12.62 11.85
C ALA A 413 -28.12 11.38 11.88
N PHE A 414 -29.18 11.34 11.06
CA PHE A 414 -29.98 10.14 10.85
C PHE A 414 -29.13 8.95 10.40
N HIS A 415 -28.30 9.15 9.37
CA HIS A 415 -27.40 8.10 8.86
C HIS A 415 -26.38 7.65 9.91
N GLY A 416 -25.81 8.59 10.67
CA GLY A 416 -24.85 8.30 11.73
C GLY A 416 -25.42 7.37 12.80
N ARG A 417 -26.68 7.58 13.23
CA ARG A 417 -27.36 6.73 14.23
C ARG A 417 -27.55 5.28 13.79
N LEU A 418 -27.46 4.99 12.49
CA LEU A 418 -27.63 3.64 11.94
C LEU A 418 -26.29 3.01 11.57
N SER A 419 -25.15 3.68 11.77
CA SER A 419 -23.83 3.27 11.24
C SER A 419 -22.96 2.41 12.18
N ASP A 420 -23.42 2.14 13.41
CA ASP A 420 -22.64 1.50 14.46
C ASP A 420 -22.07 0.12 14.07
N ALA A 421 -22.87 -0.73 13.43
CA ALA A 421 -22.42 -2.08 13.03
C ALA A 421 -21.36 -2.02 11.91
N ALA A 422 -21.43 -1.05 11.00
CA ALA A 422 -20.40 -0.83 10.00
C ALA A 422 -19.10 -0.32 10.62
N GLU A 423 -19.16 0.63 11.55
CA GLU A 423 -17.97 1.13 12.25
C GLU A 423 -17.31 0.05 13.11
N ALA A 424 -18.12 -0.84 13.70
CA ALA A 424 -17.66 -2.00 14.43
C ALA A 424 -16.74 -2.92 13.59
N LEU A 425 -16.98 -3.04 12.29
CA LEU A 425 -16.18 -3.90 11.41
C LEU A 425 -14.72 -3.47 11.33
N LEU A 426 -14.43 -2.16 11.35
CA LEU A 426 -13.07 -1.63 11.21
C LEU A 426 -12.12 -2.14 12.30
N PHE A 427 -12.69 -2.50 13.45
CA PHE A 427 -11.95 -2.90 14.64
C PHE A 427 -12.23 -4.36 15.02
N SER A 428 -12.94 -5.11 14.17
CA SER A 428 -13.27 -6.52 14.42
C SER A 428 -12.05 -7.44 14.56
N HIS A 429 -10.90 -7.05 14.00
CA HIS A 429 -9.62 -7.76 14.15
C HIS A 429 -8.98 -7.57 15.53
N LEU A 430 -9.41 -6.55 16.29
CA LEU A 430 -8.86 -6.28 17.62
C LEU A 430 -9.57 -7.13 18.66
N PRO A 431 -8.84 -7.76 19.59
CA PRO A 431 -9.47 -8.50 20.66
C PRO A 431 -10.19 -7.54 21.61
N TRP A 432 -11.37 -7.95 22.09
CA TRP A 432 -11.98 -7.29 23.23
C TRP A 432 -11.18 -7.60 24.49
N THR A 433 -10.74 -6.54 25.18
CA THR A 433 -10.05 -6.65 26.47
C THR A 433 -10.98 -6.18 27.57
N ASP A 434 -11.14 -6.99 28.63
CA ASP A 434 -11.89 -6.59 29.81
C ASP A 434 -11.23 -5.37 30.45
N ALA A 435 -12.05 -4.44 30.94
CA ALA A 435 -11.58 -3.22 31.55
C ALA A 435 -12.56 -2.71 32.64
N CYS A 436 -12.10 -1.74 33.41
CA CYS A 436 -12.93 -0.99 34.37
C CYS A 436 -12.75 0.51 34.17
N LEU A 437 -13.83 1.26 34.37
CA LEU A 437 -13.81 2.72 34.31
C LEU A 437 -13.08 3.29 35.54
N GLY A 438 -12.07 4.13 35.33
CA GLY A 438 -11.36 4.80 36.42
C GLY A 438 -11.94 6.17 36.77
N ASP A 439 -11.15 6.99 37.45
CA ASP A 439 -11.49 8.37 37.81
C ASP A 439 -11.29 9.35 36.63
N VAL A 440 -11.71 10.60 36.82
CA VAL A 440 -11.52 11.70 35.87
C VAL A 440 -10.29 12.51 36.31
N PHE A 441 -9.42 12.83 35.35
CA PHE A 441 -8.27 13.70 35.58
C PHE A 441 -8.20 14.80 34.53
N THR A 442 -7.52 15.90 34.87
CA THR A 442 -7.28 17.02 33.97
C THR A 442 -5.88 16.92 33.40
N VAL A 443 -5.78 17.00 32.07
CA VAL A 443 -4.52 17.25 31.37
C VAL A 443 -4.42 18.74 31.11
N GLU A 444 -3.48 19.39 31.79
CA GLU A 444 -3.17 20.80 31.57
C GLU A 444 -2.70 21.03 30.13
N GLY A 445 -3.22 22.08 29.49
CA GLY A 445 -2.83 22.44 28.13
C GLY A 445 -1.43 23.06 28.10
N ARG A 446 -0.69 22.82 27.01
CA ARG A 446 0.55 23.56 26.69
C ARG A 446 0.24 24.59 25.62
N ASP A 447 1.02 25.67 25.59
CA ASP A 447 1.01 26.67 24.50
C ASP A 447 -0.38 27.28 24.24
N GLY A 448 -1.05 27.74 25.30
CA GLY A 448 -2.36 28.40 25.23
C GLY A 448 -3.55 27.44 24.99
N GLN A 449 -3.34 26.13 24.97
CA GLN A 449 -4.42 25.17 24.88
C GLN A 449 -5.24 25.10 26.17
N LYS A 450 -6.56 24.93 26.04
CA LYS A 450 -7.45 24.73 27.20
C LYS A 450 -7.16 23.38 27.88
N PRO A 451 -7.32 23.30 29.21
CA PRO A 451 -7.23 22.04 29.94
C PRO A 451 -8.27 21.04 29.40
N ARG A 452 -7.88 19.76 29.32
CA ARG A 452 -8.74 18.69 28.80
C ARG A 452 -9.03 17.69 29.90
N LYS A 453 -10.30 17.48 30.20
CA LYS A 453 -10.72 16.40 31.09
C LYS A 453 -10.67 15.07 30.36
N ARG A 454 -10.08 14.07 31.01
CA ARG A 454 -9.98 12.71 30.49
C ARG A 454 -10.44 11.74 31.57
N ARG A 455 -11.01 10.63 31.13
CA ARG A 455 -11.39 9.51 31.97
C ARG A 455 -10.34 8.41 31.85
N ARG A 456 -9.88 7.89 32.99
CA ARG A 456 -9.02 6.70 33.01
C ARG A 456 -9.82 5.45 32.66
N ILE A 457 -9.16 4.51 31.99
CA ILE A 457 -9.68 3.20 31.66
C ILE A 457 -8.61 2.18 32.05
N TYR A 458 -8.91 1.30 32.99
CA TYR A 458 -7.99 0.25 33.41
C TYR A 458 -8.27 -1.00 32.58
N ALA A 459 -7.43 -1.28 31.59
CA ALA A 459 -7.53 -2.47 30.77
C ALA A 459 -6.79 -3.64 31.43
N LYS A 460 -7.37 -4.84 31.39
CA LYS A 460 -6.76 -6.06 31.91
C LYS A 460 -5.39 -6.28 31.27
N GLY A 461 -4.38 -6.47 32.11
CA GLY A 461 -3.00 -6.71 31.72
C GLY A 461 -2.36 -7.79 32.60
N ASN A 462 -1.12 -8.15 32.28
CA ASN A 462 -0.32 -9.13 33.03
C ASN A 462 1.08 -8.53 33.26
N PRO A 463 1.57 -8.39 34.50
CA PRO A 463 0.96 -8.81 35.78
C PRO A 463 -0.08 -7.85 36.36
N VAL A 464 -0.15 -6.61 35.87
CA VAL A 464 -1.05 -5.56 36.37
C VAL A 464 -1.82 -4.90 35.23
N ALA A 465 -2.92 -4.23 35.56
CA ALA A 465 -3.74 -3.52 34.59
C ALA A 465 -2.96 -2.39 33.91
N ILE A 466 -3.37 -2.04 32.69
CA ILE A 466 -2.79 -0.93 31.92
C ILE A 466 -3.75 0.26 31.99
N GLU A 467 -3.23 1.43 32.37
CA GLU A 467 -3.95 2.70 32.37
C GLU A 467 -3.99 3.27 30.95
N LEU A 468 -5.21 3.32 30.40
CA LEU A 468 -5.56 3.99 29.16
C LEU A 468 -6.41 5.23 29.49
N SER A 469 -6.73 6.06 28.49
CA SER A 469 -7.67 7.17 28.70
C SER A 469 -8.44 7.61 27.47
N LEU A 470 -9.65 8.11 27.70
CA LEU A 470 -10.53 8.73 26.69
C LEU A 470 -10.97 10.13 27.17
N PRO A 471 -11.52 10.99 26.30
CA PRO A 471 -12.25 12.18 26.73
C PRO A 471 -13.34 11.81 27.74
N ASP A 472 -13.53 12.61 28.79
CA ASP A 472 -14.55 12.34 29.82
C ASP A 472 -15.98 12.42 29.31
N ASN A 473 -16.19 13.17 28.21
CA ASN A 473 -17.47 13.34 27.52
C ASN A 473 -17.74 12.31 26.42
N HIS A 474 -16.94 11.24 26.32
CA HIS A 474 -17.15 10.19 25.32
C HIS A 474 -18.54 9.58 25.44
N ALA A 475 -19.25 9.41 24.31
CA ALA A 475 -20.66 9.01 24.28
C ALA A 475 -20.91 7.69 25.02
N ASP A 476 -20.08 6.67 24.77
CA ASP A 476 -20.19 5.34 25.41
C ASP A 476 -19.95 5.35 26.93
N LEU A 477 -19.37 6.42 27.48
CA LEU A 477 -19.10 6.56 28.92
C LEU A 477 -20.21 7.32 29.65
N ARG A 478 -21.19 7.89 28.92
CA ARG A 478 -22.26 8.69 29.53
C ARG A 478 -23.09 7.85 30.50
N GLY A 479 -23.21 8.35 31.74
CA GLY A 479 -23.97 7.71 32.80
C GLY A 479 -23.25 6.56 33.52
N LEU A 480 -21.99 6.26 33.18
CA LEU A 480 -21.20 5.25 33.86
C LEU A 480 -20.41 5.84 35.04
N THR A 481 -20.38 5.12 36.16
CA THR A 481 -19.67 5.50 37.38
C THR A 481 -18.29 4.84 37.46
N GLU A 482 -17.41 5.36 38.30
CA GLU A 482 -16.10 4.75 38.55
C GLU A 482 -16.27 3.30 39.04
N GLY A 483 -15.37 2.43 38.59
CA GLY A 483 -15.41 0.99 38.82
C GLY A 483 -16.22 0.22 37.79
N THR A 484 -17.08 0.88 36.99
CA THR A 484 -17.98 0.19 36.05
C THR A 484 -17.22 -0.76 35.12
N PRO A 485 -17.59 -2.05 35.08
CA PRO A 485 -17.07 -3.03 34.16
C PRO A 485 -17.40 -2.72 32.70
N ILE A 486 -16.37 -2.68 31.87
CA ILE A 486 -16.47 -2.47 30.43
C ILE A 486 -15.57 -3.45 29.68
N LYS A 487 -15.66 -3.45 28.36
CA LYS A 487 -14.66 -4.01 27.46
C LYS A 487 -14.19 -2.92 26.51
N VAL A 488 -12.95 -3.02 26.07
CA VAL A 488 -12.35 -2.09 25.12
C VAL A 488 -11.63 -2.80 23.99
N GLN A 489 -11.70 -2.24 22.78
CA GLN A 489 -10.80 -2.56 21.68
C GLN A 489 -9.86 -1.37 21.49
N TYR A 490 -8.55 -1.61 21.55
CA TYR A 490 -7.55 -0.56 21.50
C TYR A 490 -6.28 -1.04 20.78
N GLU A 491 -5.53 -0.09 20.24
CA GLU A 491 -4.20 -0.33 19.68
C GLU A 491 -3.15 0.49 20.44
N VAL A 492 -1.99 -0.11 20.67
CA VAL A 492 -0.83 0.58 21.25
C VAL A 492 0.03 1.16 20.13
N SER A 493 0.47 2.41 20.28
CA SER A 493 1.32 3.08 19.31
C SER A 493 2.65 2.37 19.18
N LYS A 494 3.07 2.09 17.94
CA LYS A 494 4.39 1.55 17.62
C LYS A 494 5.49 2.63 17.73
N SER A 495 5.16 3.89 17.50
CA SER A 495 6.12 5.02 17.52
C SER A 495 6.23 5.72 18.87
N GLU A 496 5.20 5.59 19.72
CA GLU A 496 5.15 6.23 21.05
C GLU A 496 4.84 5.17 22.12
N PRO A 497 5.87 4.50 22.68
CA PRO A 497 5.70 3.49 23.72
C PRO A 497 4.87 4.01 24.90
N GLY A 498 3.83 3.28 25.28
CA GLY A 498 2.91 3.64 26.36
C GLY A 498 1.73 4.54 25.95
N ARG A 499 1.65 4.97 24.68
CA ARG A 499 0.44 5.61 24.13
C ARG A 499 -0.45 4.57 23.46
N ALA A 500 -1.73 4.64 23.73
CA ALA A 500 -2.72 3.76 23.13
C ALA A 500 -3.96 4.54 22.70
N THR A 501 -4.62 4.04 21.67
CA THR A 501 -5.87 4.58 21.12
C THR A 501 -6.97 3.57 21.36
N ILE A 502 -7.98 3.96 22.13
CA ILE A 502 -9.19 3.15 22.29
C ILE A 502 -10.12 3.47 21.11
N HIS A 503 -10.53 2.43 20.40
CA HIS A 503 -11.41 2.53 19.23
C HIS A 503 -12.87 2.26 19.58
N ARG A 504 -13.12 1.30 20.48
CA ARG A 504 -14.47 0.91 20.89
C ARG A 504 -14.54 0.62 22.37
N VAL A 505 -15.69 0.96 22.94
CA VAL A 505 -16.07 0.66 24.32
C VAL A 505 -17.38 -0.12 24.28
N SER A 506 -17.50 -1.15 25.11
CA SER A 506 -18.74 -1.89 25.31
C SER A 506 -18.96 -2.15 26.79
N ARG A 507 -20.22 -2.29 27.22
CA ARG A 507 -20.53 -2.64 28.61
C ARG A 507 -20.20 -4.10 28.88
N ARG A 508 -19.79 -4.41 30.12
CA ARG A 508 -19.56 -5.78 30.58
C ARG A 508 -20.49 -6.09 31.75
N PRO A 509 -21.78 -6.39 31.50
CA PRO A 509 -22.78 -6.52 32.56
C PRO A 509 -22.47 -7.63 33.58
N GLU A 510 -21.78 -8.68 33.15
CA GLU A 510 -21.35 -9.80 34.00
C GLU A 510 -20.16 -9.48 34.92
N GLY A 511 -19.57 -8.28 34.81
CA GLY A 511 -18.43 -7.89 35.64
C GLY A 511 -18.82 -7.34 37.00
N ALA A 512 -17.92 -7.43 37.96
CA ALA A 512 -18.02 -6.71 39.24
C ALA A 512 -17.15 -5.46 39.23
N PRO A 513 -17.48 -4.41 40.00
CA PRO A 513 -16.67 -3.19 40.04
C PRO A 513 -15.20 -3.46 40.36
N MET A 514 -14.30 -2.95 39.51
CA MET A 514 -12.84 -3.09 39.64
C MET A 514 -12.31 -4.54 39.70
N ASP A 515 -13.06 -5.50 39.16
CA ASP A 515 -12.71 -6.93 39.17
C ASP A 515 -11.46 -7.31 38.34
N ILE A 516 -11.03 -6.47 37.39
CA ILE A 516 -9.81 -6.70 36.61
C ILE A 516 -8.52 -6.32 37.37
N LEU A 517 -8.64 -5.65 38.52
CA LEU A 517 -7.51 -5.31 39.39
C LEU A 517 -7.58 -6.17 40.66
N SER A 518 -6.65 -7.10 40.82
CA SER A 518 -6.49 -7.85 42.06
C SER A 518 -5.77 -7.03 43.12
N PHE A 519 -6.10 -7.28 44.38
CA PHE A 519 -5.33 -6.74 45.50
C PHE A 519 -3.99 -7.45 45.62
N GLN A 520 -2.96 -6.67 45.92
CA GLN A 520 -1.62 -7.15 46.25
C GLN A 520 -1.19 -6.52 47.57
N VAL A 521 -0.44 -7.28 48.37
CA VAL A 521 0.01 -6.80 49.69
C VAL A 521 1.37 -6.14 49.54
N GLY A 522 1.48 -4.90 50.01
CA GLY A 522 2.73 -4.15 50.06
C GLY A 522 2.92 -3.46 51.41
N VAL A 523 4.00 -2.68 51.50
CA VAL A 523 4.35 -1.89 52.68
C VAL A 523 4.51 -0.43 52.31
N ILE A 524 4.01 0.48 53.16
CA ILE A 524 4.30 1.91 53.02
C ILE A 524 5.76 2.15 53.40
N ASP A 525 6.62 2.45 52.42
CA ASP A 525 8.04 2.74 52.65
C ASP A 525 8.34 4.23 52.75
N HIS A 526 7.50 5.07 52.15
CA HIS A 526 7.70 6.52 52.16
C HIS A 526 6.39 7.31 52.11
N ILE A 527 6.33 8.37 52.91
CA ILE A 527 5.24 9.35 52.91
C ILE A 527 5.85 10.71 52.59
N ASN A 528 5.42 11.29 51.47
CA ASN A 528 5.83 12.62 51.06
C ASN A 528 4.75 13.64 51.42
N HIS A 529 4.92 14.32 52.56
CA HIS A 529 3.97 15.31 53.06
C HIS A 529 3.89 16.57 52.18
N GLU A 530 4.98 16.98 51.52
CA GLU A 530 4.99 18.16 50.65
C GLU A 530 4.15 17.94 49.38
N LYS A 531 4.22 16.74 48.81
CA LYS A 531 3.48 16.36 47.59
C LYS A 531 2.15 15.68 47.89
N SER A 532 1.84 15.46 49.17
CA SER A 532 0.68 14.69 49.63
C SER A 532 0.58 13.30 48.98
N LEU A 533 1.70 12.57 48.90
CA LEU A 533 1.79 11.23 48.29
C LEU A 533 2.26 10.14 49.26
N ILE A 534 1.69 8.95 49.13
CA ILE A 534 2.16 7.70 49.73
C ILE A 534 2.87 6.91 48.63
N HIS A 535 4.03 6.35 48.97
CA HIS A 535 4.71 5.34 48.17
C HIS A 535 4.58 3.99 48.88
N VAL A 536 4.33 2.95 48.09
CA VAL A 536 4.19 1.58 48.56
C VAL A 536 5.06 0.67 47.72
N VAL A 537 5.85 -0.18 48.36
CA VAL A 537 6.59 -1.25 47.70
C VAL A 537 5.78 -2.55 47.84
N VAL A 538 5.51 -3.22 46.73
CA VAL A 538 4.77 -4.50 46.69
C VAL A 538 5.71 -5.66 46.42
N THR A 539 6.65 -5.48 45.49
CA THR A 539 7.82 -6.35 45.26
C THR A 539 9.04 -5.46 44.92
N ARG A 540 10.25 -6.03 44.82
CA ARG A 540 11.44 -5.28 44.38
C ARG A 540 11.33 -4.76 42.95
N ASP A 541 10.43 -5.32 42.14
CA ASP A 541 10.20 -4.90 40.76
C ASP A 541 8.88 -4.15 40.58
N MET A 542 8.13 -3.93 41.68
CA MET A 542 6.82 -3.31 41.65
C MET A 542 6.56 -2.47 42.90
N ASP A 543 6.65 -1.16 42.70
CA ASP A 543 6.21 -0.13 43.61
C ASP A 543 5.07 0.69 42.97
N GLY A 544 4.45 1.57 43.74
CA GLY A 544 3.46 2.51 43.22
C GLY A 544 3.23 3.69 44.14
N THR A 545 2.52 4.70 43.63
CA THR A 545 2.15 5.90 44.40
C THR A 545 0.65 6.20 44.34
N CYS A 546 0.12 6.77 45.42
CA CYS A 546 -1.21 7.38 45.46
C CYS A 546 -1.22 8.67 46.31
N PRO A 547 -2.23 9.54 46.16
CA PRO A 547 -2.49 10.61 47.10
C PRO A 547 -2.72 10.09 48.53
N ILE A 548 -2.24 10.83 49.54
CA ILE A 548 -2.49 10.52 50.95
C ILE A 548 -4.00 10.45 51.25
N SER A 549 -4.79 11.30 50.58
CA SER A 549 -6.25 11.33 50.72
C SER A 549 -6.97 10.04 50.28
N LEU A 550 -6.29 9.16 49.54
CA LEU A 550 -6.85 7.87 49.13
C LEU A 550 -6.78 6.82 50.26
N PHE A 551 -5.92 7.03 51.26
CA PHE A 551 -5.75 6.08 52.36
C PHE A 551 -6.78 6.33 53.47
N PRO A 552 -7.56 5.31 53.87
CA PRO A 552 -8.57 5.46 54.92
C PRO A 552 -7.90 5.45 56.30
N GLY A 553 -7.34 6.58 56.71
CA GLY A 553 -6.74 6.77 58.03
C GLY A 553 -5.39 7.48 58.01
N GLN A 554 -4.66 7.40 59.12
CA GLN A 554 -3.32 7.96 59.22
C GLN A 554 -2.30 6.92 58.77
N ALA A 555 -1.72 7.13 57.58
CA ALA A 555 -0.65 6.30 57.05
C ALA A 555 0.63 6.41 57.89
N LYS A 556 1.27 5.28 58.18
CA LYS A 556 2.61 5.22 58.81
C LYS A 556 3.56 4.38 57.97
N ILE A 557 4.83 4.76 58.00
CA ILE A 557 5.90 3.96 57.39
C ILE A 557 5.95 2.60 58.11
N GLY A 558 5.94 1.52 57.34
CA GLY A 558 5.89 0.14 57.83
C GLY A 558 4.50 -0.50 57.85
N ASP A 559 3.43 0.28 57.62
CA ASP A 559 2.07 -0.28 57.58
C ASP A 559 1.93 -1.24 56.38
N ALA A 560 1.36 -2.42 56.65
CA ALA A 560 0.95 -3.36 55.62
C ALA A 560 -0.36 -2.89 54.97
N VAL A 561 -0.37 -2.84 53.64
CA VAL A 561 -1.50 -2.35 52.85
C VAL A 561 -1.85 -3.29 51.72
N ALA A 562 -3.14 -3.43 51.44
CA ALA A 562 -3.63 -4.09 50.23
C ALA A 562 -3.87 -3.02 49.16
N VAL A 563 -3.19 -3.13 48.03
CA VAL A 563 -3.23 -2.17 46.92
C VAL A 563 -3.73 -2.81 45.62
N ARG A 564 -4.49 -2.04 44.84
CA ARG A 564 -4.77 -2.34 43.42
C ARG A 564 -3.90 -1.42 42.56
N LEU A 565 -3.23 -1.99 41.56
CA LEU A 565 -2.21 -1.31 40.77
C LEU A 565 -2.59 -1.22 39.29
N ALA A 566 -2.25 -0.11 38.65
CA ALA A 566 -2.29 0.06 37.20
C ALA A 566 -1.00 0.71 36.68
N GLN A 567 -0.46 0.19 35.58
CA GLN A 567 0.73 0.73 34.93
C GLN A 567 0.36 1.80 33.90
N HIS A 568 1.16 2.85 33.84
CA HIS A 568 1.02 3.91 32.84
C HIS A 568 2.39 4.30 32.27
N GLY A 569 2.40 4.70 31.00
CA GLY A 569 3.60 5.25 30.36
C GLY A 569 3.92 6.65 30.90
N SER A 570 5.21 6.96 31.05
CA SER A 570 5.71 8.30 31.34
C SER A 570 6.93 8.61 30.47
N LYS A 571 7.34 9.89 30.39
CA LYS A 571 8.58 10.31 29.71
C LYS A 571 9.84 9.62 30.24
N THR A 572 9.78 9.10 31.47
CA THR A 572 10.91 8.48 32.18
C THR A 572 10.80 6.95 32.26
N GLY A 573 9.86 6.36 31.52
CA GLY A 573 9.58 4.91 31.54
C GLY A 573 8.19 4.58 32.09
N VAL A 574 7.92 3.29 32.24
CA VAL A 574 6.68 2.76 32.82
C VAL A 574 6.67 3.07 34.32
N ARG A 575 5.53 3.54 34.82
CA ARG A 575 5.28 3.79 36.25
C ARG A 575 3.99 3.10 36.67
N THR A 576 3.85 2.86 37.97
CA THR A 576 2.66 2.25 38.54
C THR A 576 1.92 3.24 39.43
N ARG A 577 0.60 3.28 39.26
CA ARG A 577 -0.34 3.99 40.11
C ARG A 577 -1.02 3.01 41.05
N ILE A 578 -1.18 3.42 42.30
CA ILE A 578 -2.09 2.77 43.23
C ILE A 578 -3.48 3.37 43.00
N VAL A 579 -4.40 2.52 42.55
CA VAL A 579 -5.79 2.88 42.22
C VAL A 579 -6.68 2.79 43.44
N GLN A 580 -6.40 1.82 44.32
CA GLN A 580 -7.09 1.65 45.59
C GLN A 580 -6.09 1.16 46.63
N ILE A 581 -6.23 1.62 47.87
CA ILE A 581 -5.40 1.24 49.01
C ILE A 581 -6.27 1.08 50.26
N THR A 582 -5.99 0.06 51.05
CA THR A 582 -6.61 -0.15 52.37
C THR A 582 -5.61 -0.81 53.32
N SER A 583 -5.76 -0.60 54.61
CA SER A 583 -5.02 -1.36 55.63
C SER A 583 -5.36 -2.86 55.51
N THR A 584 -4.37 -3.70 55.80
CA THR A 584 -4.54 -5.16 55.81
C THR A 584 -3.76 -5.79 56.96
N ASN A 585 -4.26 -6.94 57.44
CA ASN A 585 -3.56 -7.76 58.42
C ASN A 585 -2.70 -8.86 57.75
N HIS A 586 -2.76 -8.98 56.43
CA HIS A 586 -1.90 -9.90 55.69
C HIS A 586 -0.47 -9.37 55.65
N ALA A 587 0.49 -10.22 55.99
CA ALA A 587 1.89 -9.86 55.94
C ALA A 587 2.35 -9.66 54.48
N PRO A 588 3.13 -8.60 54.17
CA PRO A 588 3.82 -8.48 52.90
C PRO A 588 4.89 -9.58 52.73
N SER A 589 5.42 -9.72 51.52
CA SER A 589 6.54 -10.64 51.27
C SER A 589 7.74 -10.31 52.16
N GLN A 590 8.43 -11.34 52.66
CA GLN A 590 9.65 -11.21 53.46
C GLN A 590 10.79 -10.51 52.69
N ASP A 591 10.75 -10.54 51.35
CA ASP A 591 11.71 -9.81 50.50
C ASP A 591 11.48 -8.29 50.46
N VAL A 592 10.31 -7.85 50.95
CA VAL A 592 9.84 -6.47 50.92
C VAL A 592 9.74 -5.88 52.32
N CYS A 593 9.27 -6.64 53.30
CA CYS A 593 9.24 -6.22 54.69
C CYS A 593 9.37 -7.44 55.59
N ARG A 594 10.35 -7.40 56.50
CA ARG A 594 10.60 -8.50 57.45
C ARG A 594 11.06 -7.97 58.79
N PRO A 595 10.72 -8.67 59.89
CA PRO A 595 11.45 -8.49 61.13
C PRO A 595 12.90 -8.95 60.94
N PHE A 596 13.83 -8.34 61.67
CA PHE A 596 15.21 -8.78 61.76
C PHE A 596 15.67 -8.77 63.21
N ARG A 597 16.65 -9.62 63.51
CA ARG A 597 17.37 -9.65 64.77
C ARG A 597 18.81 -10.01 64.44
N ASP A 598 19.70 -9.04 64.54
CA ASP A 598 21.04 -9.18 63.99
C ASP A 598 22.03 -8.24 64.67
N ALA A 599 23.30 -8.63 64.68
CA ALA A 599 24.36 -7.78 65.18
C ALA A 599 24.52 -6.58 64.23
N THR A 600 24.80 -5.39 64.76
CA THR A 600 24.98 -4.16 63.97
C THR A 600 26.41 -3.63 64.05
N ASN A 601 27.01 -3.31 62.91
CA ASN A 601 28.26 -2.55 62.84
C ASN A 601 27.92 -1.07 62.59
N VAL A 602 28.59 -0.15 63.27
CA VAL A 602 28.36 1.30 63.14
C VAL A 602 29.64 1.95 62.63
N THR A 603 29.54 2.58 61.45
CA THR A 603 30.67 3.27 60.83
C THR A 603 30.99 4.59 61.55
N PRO A 604 32.21 5.15 61.37
CA PRO A 604 32.58 6.45 61.94
C PRO A 604 31.67 7.63 61.51
N SER A 605 30.96 7.49 60.38
CA SER A 605 30.00 8.47 59.89
C SER A 605 28.58 8.29 60.45
N GLY A 606 28.39 7.36 61.39
CA GLY A 606 27.11 7.09 62.06
C GLY A 606 26.13 6.25 61.23
N LEU A 607 26.57 5.63 60.14
CA LEU A 607 25.76 4.67 59.37
C LEU A 607 25.89 3.27 59.96
N GLY A 608 24.75 2.60 60.21
CA GLY A 608 24.73 1.23 60.70
C GLY A 608 24.46 0.21 59.60
N PHE A 609 25.09 -0.97 59.69
CA PHE A 609 24.84 -2.11 58.82
C PHE A 609 24.82 -3.40 59.63
N THR A 610 23.79 -4.21 59.47
CA THR A 610 23.73 -5.54 60.11
C THR A 610 24.45 -6.59 59.27
N ARG A 611 24.76 -7.78 59.83
CA ARG A 611 25.37 -8.90 59.06
C ARG A 611 24.53 -9.32 57.85
N GLY A 612 23.21 -9.25 57.99
CA GLY A 612 22.22 -9.50 56.94
C GLY A 612 22.05 -8.37 55.92
N ASP A 613 23.02 -7.45 55.84
CA ASP A 613 23.08 -6.30 54.92
C ASP A 613 21.85 -5.37 55.03
N ILE A 614 21.39 -5.14 56.27
CA ILE A 614 20.32 -4.18 56.57
C ILE A 614 20.95 -2.86 56.95
N PHE A 615 20.64 -1.81 56.18
CA PHE A 615 21.06 -0.46 56.48
C PHE A 615 20.21 0.14 57.63
N VAL A 616 20.88 0.56 58.70
CA VAL A 616 20.27 1.25 59.85
C VAL A 616 20.59 2.76 59.75
N PRO A 617 19.58 3.63 59.57
CA PRO A 617 19.80 5.06 59.38
C PRO A 617 20.44 5.75 60.59
N PRO A 618 21.26 6.81 60.40
CA PRO A 618 21.97 7.48 61.50
C PRO A 618 21.06 8.02 62.61
N HIS A 619 19.90 8.57 62.26
CA HIS A 619 18.96 9.08 63.26
C HIS A 619 18.44 7.98 64.21
N MET A 620 18.38 6.73 63.74
CA MET A 620 17.94 5.59 64.53
C MET A 620 19.08 5.08 65.41
N ILE A 621 20.31 5.04 64.87
CA ILE A 621 21.52 4.78 65.65
C ILE A 621 21.63 5.77 66.81
N THR A 622 21.48 7.07 66.55
CA THR A 622 21.56 8.11 67.59
C THR A 622 20.39 8.04 68.58
N ALA A 623 19.17 7.82 68.11
CA ALA A 623 17.98 7.81 68.98
C ALA A 623 17.99 6.64 69.97
N GLU A 624 18.44 5.47 69.55
CA GLU A 624 18.43 4.25 70.35
C GLU A 624 19.78 3.97 71.02
N GLY A 625 20.81 4.78 70.73
CA GLY A 625 22.16 4.62 71.25
C GLY A 625 22.81 3.30 70.83
N ILE A 626 22.62 2.91 69.56
CA ILE A 626 23.15 1.66 69.01
C ILE A 626 24.66 1.83 68.78
N GLU A 627 25.46 0.92 69.36
CA GLU A 627 26.90 0.88 69.19
C GLU A 627 27.34 -0.31 68.31
N ALA A 628 28.59 -0.29 67.84
CA ALA A 628 29.13 -1.38 67.04
C ALA A 628 29.23 -2.67 67.89
N GLY A 629 28.65 -3.76 67.41
CA GLY A 629 28.57 -5.03 68.14
C GLY A 629 27.27 -5.22 68.92
N ASP A 630 26.37 -4.23 68.96
CA ASP A 630 25.06 -4.40 69.59
C ASP A 630 24.18 -5.38 68.79
N LEU A 631 23.44 -6.22 69.52
CA LEU A 631 22.35 -7.02 68.94
C LEU A 631 21.10 -6.16 68.86
N VAL A 632 20.60 -5.97 67.64
CA VAL A 632 19.49 -5.09 67.33
C VAL A 632 18.33 -5.91 66.77
N GLU A 633 17.12 -5.66 67.27
CA GLU A 633 15.88 -6.19 66.69
C GLU A 633 15.06 -5.06 66.06
N GLY A 634 14.32 -5.37 64.99
CA GLY A 634 13.59 -4.34 64.29
C GLY A 634 12.78 -4.83 63.10
N ILE A 635 12.28 -3.87 62.33
CA ILE A 635 11.58 -4.11 61.07
C ILE A 635 12.37 -3.44 59.96
N ALA A 636 12.67 -4.19 58.90
CA ALA A 636 13.35 -3.70 57.72
C ALA A 636 12.44 -3.81 56.50
N ILE A 637 12.53 -2.82 55.62
CA ILE A 637 11.81 -2.77 54.35
C ILE A 637 12.75 -2.67 53.17
N ALA A 638 12.32 -3.15 52.00
CA ALA A 638 13.07 -3.02 50.76
C ALA A 638 13.24 -1.56 50.40
N SER A 639 14.46 -1.17 50.03
CA SER A 639 14.80 0.19 49.64
C SER A 639 15.81 0.16 48.49
N PHE A 640 15.57 0.97 47.47
CA PHE A 640 16.45 1.07 46.31
C PHE A 640 17.52 2.15 46.53
N ASP A 641 18.79 1.74 46.56
CA ASP A 641 19.91 2.66 46.61
C ASP A 641 20.21 3.20 45.21
N LYS A 642 19.80 4.45 44.96
CA LYS A 642 20.01 5.14 43.68
C LYS A 642 21.49 5.36 43.34
N LYS A 643 22.39 5.43 44.33
CA LYS A 643 23.82 5.63 44.09
C LYS A 643 24.49 4.34 43.67
N ARG A 644 24.11 3.22 44.30
CA ARG A 644 24.69 1.89 44.01
C ARG A 644 23.92 1.12 42.94
N GLY A 645 22.73 1.57 42.57
CA GLY A 645 21.86 0.93 41.59
C GLY A 645 21.38 -0.46 42.02
N LYS A 646 21.27 -0.70 43.34
CA LYS A 646 20.94 -2.02 43.90
C LYS A 646 19.83 -1.90 44.95
N TRP A 647 19.02 -2.94 45.02
CA TRP A 647 18.07 -3.13 46.11
C TRP A 647 18.77 -3.66 47.36
N GLY A 648 18.45 -3.06 48.50
CA GLY A 648 18.85 -3.53 49.82
C GLY A 648 17.69 -3.44 50.80
N MET A 649 17.96 -3.71 52.08
CA MET A 649 17.00 -3.58 53.15
C MET A 649 17.36 -2.39 54.04
N LYS A 650 16.35 -1.62 54.45
CA LYS A 650 16.53 -0.46 55.33
C LYS A 650 15.66 -0.64 56.57
N ALA A 651 16.26 -0.49 57.75
CA ALA A 651 15.53 -0.49 59.00
C ALA A 651 14.61 0.74 59.10
N ILE A 652 13.35 0.49 59.48
CA ILE A 652 12.36 1.52 59.84
C ILE A 652 12.04 1.52 61.33
N GLN A 653 12.40 0.43 62.02
CA GLN A 653 12.44 0.29 63.46
C GLN A 653 13.69 -0.52 63.79
N ALA A 654 14.41 -0.12 64.83
CA ALA A 654 15.54 -0.85 65.39
C ALA A 654 15.58 -0.54 66.88
N LYS A 655 15.90 -1.54 67.71
CA LYS A 655 16.09 -1.40 69.15
C LYS A 655 17.22 -2.31 69.59
N THR A 656 18.11 -1.81 70.44
CA THR A 656 19.13 -2.63 71.08
C THR A 656 18.49 -3.57 72.09
N ILE A 657 18.77 -4.87 71.99
CA ILE A 657 18.26 -5.90 72.91
C ILE A 657 19.38 -6.57 73.72
N ALA A 658 20.63 -6.51 73.25
CA ALA A 658 21.81 -6.89 74.01
C ALA A 658 22.99 -6.04 73.55
N ARG A 659 23.82 -5.62 74.51
CA ARG A 659 25.06 -4.88 74.26
C ARG A 659 26.25 -5.83 74.16
N ASP A 660 27.29 -5.41 73.45
CA ASP A 660 28.54 -6.16 73.30
C ASP A 660 28.33 -7.61 72.82
N HIS A 661 27.33 -7.80 71.96
CA HIS A 661 27.08 -9.09 71.32
C HIS A 661 28.08 -9.25 70.17
N HIS A 662 29.36 -9.45 70.52
CA HIS A 662 30.45 -9.72 69.58
C HIS A 662 30.27 -11.09 68.92
N ASP A 663 29.32 -11.14 67.99
CA ASP A 663 29.33 -12.09 66.91
C ASP A 663 29.31 -11.25 65.64
N PHE A 664 30.47 -10.67 65.34
CA PHE A 664 30.93 -10.25 64.03
C PHE A 664 32.32 -10.88 63.89
N GLY A 665 32.37 -12.19 63.61
CA GLY A 665 33.59 -12.89 63.23
C GLY A 665 34.43 -12.01 62.29
N GLY A 666 35.67 -11.75 62.71
CA GLY A 666 36.58 -10.86 62.02
C GLY A 666 36.99 -11.44 60.68
N ASP A 667 36.89 -10.62 59.64
CA ASP A 667 37.81 -10.70 58.51
C ASP A 667 39.07 -9.92 58.89
N ASP A 668 39.93 -10.57 59.68
CA ASP A 668 41.37 -10.31 59.64
C ASP A 668 41.96 -11.48 58.83
N ASP A 669 42.21 -11.24 57.56
CA ASP A 669 43.24 -11.90 56.76
C ASP A 669 43.54 -10.99 55.55
N ASP A 670 44.18 -9.86 55.84
CA ASP A 670 45.19 -9.30 54.93
C ASP A 670 46.54 -9.88 55.35
N LEU A 671 47.27 -10.52 54.42
CA LEU A 671 48.75 -10.55 54.23
C LEU A 671 49.23 -11.83 53.50
N GLU A 672 49.07 -11.88 52.17
CA GLU A 672 50.09 -12.13 51.12
C GLU A 672 49.48 -12.23 49.71
#